data_AF-A0A8H3DRI1-F1
#
_entry.id   AF-A0A8H3DRI1-F1
#
_cell.length_a   1.000
_cell.length_b   1.000
_cell.length_c   1.000
_cell.angle_alpha   90.00
_cell.angle_beta   90.00
_cell.angle_gamma   90.00
#
_symmetry.space_group_name_H-M   'P 1'
#
loop_
_entity.id
_entity.type
_entity.pdbx_description
1 polymer ?
#
loop_
_entity_poly.entity_id
_entity_poly.type
_entity_poly.pdbx_seq_one_letter_code
_entity_poly.pdbx_strand_id
1 'polypeptide(L)'
;MQSDQETSRGLNILCIDGGGVRGVSCLIILKEVMNCVALKADRTVHPHEYFDFIAGAGTGGISACMLGRLRMPIDKAMSEYAKLMKEVFKEKKMTGPTMYKGTKLQGALKTMVREATGDEEEMMSEFEDIEHIACKTIVFAKLNHTHTIVDSPVLFRSYAVTTNPGPDCTIWEASYATMALPNLFKSIIVKSSVNQSFVGGELGYCNPIAHVLLEVHQIYPDRQIASIISIGAGHTRTIQAPSSNSRHFGKYLIAAIKDITIDSEKVAEEMEGRFEGTSGVYFRFNVEQGLQNMKYGSWEMLGDATQHTRAYLQKRQTSRKVEDAARASMERRGSISTKYATGETLRAVSVTKRLTGFKSCPAPTKFYTGNEDENTQVIACINGEMEKLCVCVVYGLGGVGKTQLVLKVVERTWKNWDHIIYVDASSTEVIENALGEFGTAKKIGEGHKEAISWLESCGERWLVVFDNVDTPSTNIQQYIPRSARGRGGSVIIITRLPDLASLADGPGSVCHLSSMSQADATALLVKIASSGDPCPSDDDIKAAETLVQDFGCLPLAIVHAGAYIAYLPGMTITESRSLFLTQRRRMLEAYNELPITAKLDQRGETVYTTWRMCYDQLKPKSRQLLWLIAYLHHDGISVDIFKRAAREMLTKTYPLPLTDLESQAYSHVKQYLSTFLDSDGNWDTIKFTEVMADLKSYSLIEFDQMNLTYRMHVLVHDWAKTVVPQTAELAIECAATLLSLSIDLEEDAESLAFKRQLGLHVTSALTNSPYIGTNHKNYFGKVYHHTSQWSQPVKPIQHPSILVETSTGNLEQSTLEDAPISTKMHAARELHTWGKCIHPNVLQLYGLVVFRGRIGMVSPWMGRGSLPHYLERTPGVDRCHLCAQIGDGLSYLHHIGIIHGDLKGANVLVSDDGSPVLTDFGNSMYLDKSMKFTETTSSSSLTVRWSAAELITGSGAHSKASDVYALAMTIYEVLAGTLPYDELREHTIIYLVVTERKPPKRPWSIPAGKEVGDRLWNLLLRCWSFESEKRPSANEVTEVMKTITPSSLSPILNKTLESESL
;
A
#
# COMPACT_ATOMS: atom_id res chain seq x y z
N MET A 1 17.17 -52.03 -17.71
CA MET A 1 18.14 -51.38 -16.80
C MET A 1 18.91 -50.24 -17.49
N GLN A 2 18.25 -49.43 -18.33
CA GLN A 2 18.85 -48.20 -18.92
C GLN A 2 18.06 -46.93 -18.55
N SER A 3 16.78 -47.06 -18.19
CA SER A 3 15.90 -45.98 -17.72
C SER A 3 16.38 -45.30 -16.42
N ASP A 4 17.01 -46.06 -15.54
CA ASP A 4 17.24 -45.61 -14.15
C ASP A 4 18.52 -44.77 -13.98
N GLN A 5 19.32 -44.60 -15.04
CA GLN A 5 20.51 -43.75 -15.01
C GLN A 5 20.23 -42.29 -15.40
N GLU A 6 19.32 -42.03 -16.34
CA GLU A 6 19.09 -40.65 -16.83
C GLU A 6 18.38 -39.75 -15.82
N THR A 7 17.55 -40.31 -14.94
CA THR A 7 16.88 -39.58 -13.85
C THR A 7 17.85 -39.05 -12.79
N SER A 8 19.06 -39.63 -12.68
CA SER A 8 20.10 -39.22 -11.73
C SER A 8 20.98 -38.05 -12.21
N ARG A 9 21.00 -37.77 -13.52
CA ARG A 9 21.93 -36.80 -14.15
C ARG A 9 21.34 -35.39 -14.12
N GLY A 10 22.01 -34.45 -13.48
CA GLY A 10 21.59 -33.05 -13.46
C GLY A 10 21.70 -32.36 -14.83
N LEU A 11 20.81 -31.38 -15.06
CA LEU A 11 20.77 -30.54 -16.25
C LEU A 11 21.84 -29.43 -16.23
N ASN A 12 22.46 -29.18 -17.37
CA ASN A 12 23.38 -28.06 -17.60
C ASN A 12 22.76 -27.06 -18.57
N ILE A 13 22.77 -25.78 -18.19
CA ILE A 13 22.13 -24.69 -18.93
C ILE A 13 23.17 -23.61 -19.26
N LEU A 14 23.22 -23.20 -20.52
CA LEU A 14 24.02 -22.08 -21.00
C LEU A 14 23.11 -20.95 -21.49
N CYS A 15 23.27 -19.76 -20.93
CA CYS A 15 22.58 -18.54 -21.36
C CYS A 15 23.61 -17.51 -21.82
N ILE A 16 23.46 -17.01 -23.04
CA ILE A 16 24.37 -16.06 -23.68
C ILE A 16 23.63 -14.75 -23.95
N ASP A 17 24.15 -13.66 -23.41
CA ASP A 17 23.54 -12.35 -23.53
C ASP A 17 23.74 -11.72 -24.91
N GLY A 18 22.84 -10.81 -25.24
CA GLY A 18 23.00 -9.87 -26.36
C GLY A 18 24.01 -8.76 -26.08
N GLY A 19 24.61 -8.18 -27.13
CA GLY A 19 25.62 -7.13 -26.94
C GLY A 19 26.38 -6.65 -28.18
N GLY A 20 26.00 -7.08 -29.38
CA GLY A 20 26.63 -6.66 -30.62
C GLY A 20 28.06 -7.22 -30.73
N VAL A 21 28.98 -6.43 -31.29
CA VAL A 21 30.40 -6.82 -31.44
C VAL A 21 31.03 -7.34 -30.14
N ARG A 22 30.60 -6.84 -28.97
CA ARG A 22 31.11 -7.25 -27.66
C ARG A 22 30.80 -8.71 -27.31
N GLY A 23 29.79 -9.33 -27.93
CA GLY A 23 29.42 -10.74 -27.70
C GLY A 23 30.53 -11.75 -28.06
N VAL A 24 31.59 -11.34 -28.76
CA VAL A 24 32.82 -12.14 -28.90
C VAL A 24 33.44 -12.49 -27.53
N SER A 25 33.28 -11.62 -26.52
CA SER A 25 33.71 -11.88 -25.15
C SER A 25 33.02 -13.11 -24.56
N CYS A 26 31.72 -13.31 -24.84
CA CYS A 26 30.98 -14.45 -24.35
C CYS A 26 31.53 -15.77 -24.89
N LEU A 27 31.86 -15.82 -26.18
CA LEU A 27 32.47 -16.99 -26.82
C LEU A 27 33.88 -17.27 -26.29
N ILE A 28 34.67 -16.24 -25.96
CA ILE A 28 36.01 -16.40 -25.36
C ILE A 28 35.91 -16.95 -23.94
N ILE A 29 34.99 -16.43 -23.12
CA ILE A 29 34.75 -16.94 -21.75
C ILE A 29 34.28 -18.39 -21.80
N LEU A 30 33.32 -18.71 -22.68
CA LEU A 30 32.85 -20.07 -22.87
C LEU A 30 33.96 -21.01 -23.36
N LYS A 31 34.85 -20.54 -24.26
CA LYS A 31 36.01 -21.33 -24.70
C LYS A 31 36.91 -21.68 -23.53
N GLU A 32 37.15 -20.77 -22.60
CA GLU A 32 37.97 -21.07 -21.42
C GLU A 32 37.31 -22.11 -20.49
N VAL A 33 35.99 -22.02 -20.28
CA VAL A 33 35.23 -23.07 -19.57
C VAL A 33 35.36 -24.42 -20.28
N MET A 34 35.17 -24.46 -21.61
CA MET A 34 35.26 -25.70 -22.38
C MET A 34 36.69 -26.26 -22.45
N ASN A 35 37.73 -25.42 -22.42
CA ASN A 35 39.12 -25.85 -22.28
C ASN A 35 39.34 -26.57 -20.93
N CYS A 36 38.82 -26.01 -19.83
CA CYS A 36 38.89 -26.65 -18.51
C CYS A 36 38.13 -27.98 -18.45
N VAL A 37 37.04 -28.13 -19.22
CA VAL A 37 36.32 -29.40 -19.38
C VAL A 37 37.16 -30.37 -20.22
N ALA A 38 37.68 -29.95 -21.38
CA ALA A 38 38.50 -30.77 -22.28
C ALA A 38 39.72 -31.38 -21.57
N LEU A 39 40.46 -30.56 -20.80
CA LEU A 39 41.63 -30.96 -20.04
C LEU A 39 41.33 -32.01 -18.96
N LYS A 40 40.12 -32.01 -18.39
CA LYS A 40 39.69 -32.96 -17.34
C LYS A 40 38.98 -34.19 -17.91
N ALA A 41 38.43 -34.09 -19.12
CA ALA A 41 37.81 -35.19 -19.87
C ALA A 41 38.78 -35.95 -20.78
N ASP A 42 40.03 -35.49 -20.91
CA ASP A 42 41.10 -36.01 -21.79
C ASP A 42 40.65 -36.21 -23.26
N ARG A 43 39.79 -35.32 -23.75
CA ARG A 43 39.31 -35.31 -25.14
C ARG A 43 38.84 -33.93 -25.57
N THR A 44 38.77 -33.71 -26.90
CA THR A 44 38.02 -32.60 -27.47
C THR A 44 36.53 -32.75 -27.13
N VAL A 45 35.90 -31.64 -26.75
CA VAL A 45 34.49 -31.58 -26.33
C VAL A 45 33.81 -30.37 -26.97
N HIS A 46 32.55 -30.54 -27.37
CA HIS A 46 31.73 -29.45 -27.92
C HIS A 46 30.61 -29.02 -26.94
N PRO A 47 30.18 -27.75 -26.96
CA PRO A 47 29.14 -27.26 -26.04
C PRO A 47 27.84 -28.06 -26.09
N HIS A 48 27.39 -28.46 -27.28
CA HIS A 48 26.17 -29.28 -27.46
C HIS A 48 26.27 -30.70 -26.87
N GLU A 49 27.47 -31.18 -26.50
CA GLU A 49 27.62 -32.44 -25.77
C GLU A 49 27.47 -32.26 -24.24
N TYR A 50 27.67 -31.03 -23.75
CA TYR A 50 27.79 -30.72 -22.32
C TYR A 50 26.63 -29.90 -21.76
N PHE A 51 25.97 -29.08 -22.56
CA PHE A 51 24.77 -28.33 -22.18
C PHE A 51 23.53 -28.99 -22.76
N ASP A 52 22.56 -29.28 -21.90
CA ASP A 52 21.27 -29.82 -22.32
C ASP A 52 20.37 -28.70 -22.89
N PHE A 53 20.64 -27.45 -22.50
CA PHE A 53 20.04 -26.24 -23.06
C PHE A 53 21.09 -25.17 -23.40
N ILE A 54 21.02 -24.59 -24.59
CA ILE A 54 21.79 -23.41 -25.00
C ILE A 54 20.82 -22.33 -25.50
N ALA A 55 20.86 -21.16 -24.88
CA ALA A 55 19.89 -20.10 -25.13
C ALA A 55 20.52 -18.71 -25.23
N GLY A 56 19.86 -17.79 -25.94
CA GLY A 56 20.29 -16.38 -25.97
C GLY A 56 19.37 -15.43 -26.73
N ALA A 57 19.64 -14.14 -26.57
CA ALA A 57 18.97 -13.04 -27.26
C ALA A 57 19.97 -12.19 -28.07
N GLY A 58 19.51 -11.57 -29.15
CA GLY A 58 20.35 -10.78 -30.05
C GLY A 58 21.55 -11.54 -30.57
N THR A 59 22.75 -10.99 -30.38
CA THR A 59 23.98 -11.68 -30.75
C THR A 59 24.28 -12.94 -29.90
N GLY A 60 23.76 -13.00 -28.67
CA GLY A 60 23.78 -14.22 -27.86
C GLY A 60 22.89 -15.31 -28.44
N GLY A 61 21.76 -14.94 -29.06
CA GLY A 61 20.88 -15.88 -29.78
C GLY A 61 21.56 -16.50 -31.01
N ILE A 62 22.36 -15.73 -31.75
CA ILE A 62 23.19 -16.28 -32.83
C ILE A 62 24.27 -17.22 -32.28
N SER A 63 24.90 -16.85 -31.16
CA SER A 63 25.88 -17.72 -30.51
C SER A 63 25.22 -19.04 -30.07
N ALA A 64 23.99 -19.00 -29.57
CA ALA A 64 23.21 -20.19 -29.25
C ALA A 64 22.91 -21.06 -30.50
N CYS A 65 22.49 -20.45 -31.62
CA CYS A 65 22.32 -21.16 -32.90
C CYS A 65 23.62 -21.83 -33.37
N MET A 66 24.75 -21.11 -33.35
CA MET A 66 26.06 -21.66 -33.77
C MET A 66 26.46 -22.87 -32.93
N LEU A 67 26.40 -22.74 -31.61
CA LEU A 67 26.96 -23.74 -30.68
C LEU A 67 26.03 -24.92 -30.42
N GLY A 68 24.71 -24.67 -30.41
CA GLY A 68 23.66 -25.67 -30.22
C GLY A 68 23.18 -26.23 -31.56
N ARG A 69 22.20 -25.57 -32.21
CA ARG A 69 21.50 -26.08 -33.40
C ARG A 69 22.41 -26.42 -34.60
N LEU A 70 23.42 -25.61 -34.86
CA LEU A 70 24.43 -25.84 -35.92
C LEU A 70 25.64 -26.67 -35.44
N ARG A 71 25.66 -27.04 -34.15
CA ARG A 71 26.65 -27.92 -33.50
C ARG A 71 28.12 -27.53 -33.78
N MET A 72 28.39 -26.24 -34.02
CA MET A 72 29.72 -25.76 -34.45
C MET A 72 30.76 -25.91 -33.33
N PRO A 73 32.00 -26.33 -33.66
CA PRO A 73 33.14 -26.17 -32.77
C PRO A 73 33.32 -24.70 -32.37
N ILE A 74 33.66 -24.44 -31.10
CA ILE A 74 33.68 -23.07 -30.56
C ILE A 74 34.66 -22.14 -31.29
N ASP A 75 35.78 -22.67 -31.78
CA ASP A 75 36.72 -21.94 -32.64
C ASP A 75 36.12 -21.52 -33.98
N LYS A 76 35.33 -22.40 -34.63
CA LYS A 76 34.59 -22.07 -35.87
C LYS A 76 33.50 -21.04 -35.57
N ALA A 77 32.79 -21.19 -34.46
CA ALA A 77 31.78 -20.22 -34.02
C ALA A 77 32.41 -18.82 -33.78
N MET A 78 33.58 -18.74 -33.15
CA MET A 78 34.32 -17.48 -32.96
C MET A 78 34.75 -16.84 -34.29
N SER A 79 35.25 -17.63 -35.26
CA SER A 79 35.64 -17.10 -36.57
C SER A 79 34.44 -16.64 -37.40
N GLU A 80 33.35 -17.42 -37.41
CA GLU A 80 32.11 -17.06 -38.11
C GLU A 80 31.42 -15.87 -37.46
N TYR A 81 31.46 -15.73 -36.13
CA TYR A 81 30.97 -14.55 -35.43
C TYR A 81 31.75 -13.29 -35.87
N ALA A 82 33.08 -13.35 -35.90
CA ALA A 82 33.91 -12.23 -36.35
C ALA A 82 33.66 -11.86 -37.83
N LYS A 83 33.51 -12.86 -38.70
CA LYS A 83 33.13 -12.71 -40.12
C LYS A 83 31.76 -12.04 -40.26
N LEU A 84 30.74 -12.56 -39.58
CA LEU A 84 29.38 -12.02 -39.54
C LEU A 84 29.36 -10.56 -39.09
N MET A 85 29.97 -10.24 -37.93
CA MET A 85 30.03 -8.86 -37.43
C MET A 85 30.67 -7.91 -38.45
N LYS A 86 31.77 -8.33 -39.08
CA LYS A 86 32.46 -7.54 -40.11
C LYS A 86 31.62 -7.35 -41.37
N GLU A 87 31.04 -8.41 -41.93
CA GLU A 87 30.24 -8.31 -43.17
C GLU A 87 28.97 -7.47 -43.00
N VAL A 88 28.34 -7.56 -41.83
CA VAL A 88 27.09 -6.88 -41.52
C VAL A 88 27.30 -5.40 -41.17
N PHE A 89 28.33 -5.07 -40.40
CA PHE A 89 28.54 -3.71 -39.88
C PHE A 89 29.53 -2.82 -40.67
N LYS A 90 30.28 -3.39 -41.63
CA LYS A 90 31.21 -2.62 -42.49
C LYS A 90 30.55 -1.51 -43.34
N GLU A 91 29.31 -1.70 -43.80
CA GLU A 91 28.61 -0.74 -44.66
C GLU A 91 27.41 -0.07 -43.95
N LYS A 92 27.53 1.21 -43.61
CA LYS A 92 26.42 2.03 -43.09
C LYS A 92 25.62 2.65 -44.24
N LYS A 93 24.30 2.70 -44.11
CA LYS A 93 23.41 3.44 -45.01
C LYS A 93 23.54 4.95 -44.75
N MET A 94 23.58 5.75 -45.83
CA MET A 94 23.54 7.21 -45.73
C MET A 94 22.11 7.77 -45.61
N THR A 95 21.10 7.01 -46.06
CA THR A 95 19.68 7.42 -46.05
C THR A 95 18.77 6.25 -45.66
N GLY A 96 17.59 6.58 -45.11
CA GLY A 96 16.57 5.61 -44.68
C GLY A 96 16.46 5.44 -43.15
N PRO A 97 15.46 4.70 -42.65
CA PRO A 97 15.11 4.61 -41.22
C PRO A 97 16.00 3.66 -40.40
N THR A 98 17.00 3.02 -41.03
CA THR A 98 17.84 1.97 -40.42
C THR A 98 19.30 2.19 -40.82
N MET A 99 20.23 1.98 -39.89
CA MET A 99 21.66 2.23 -40.08
C MET A 99 22.33 1.20 -41.01
N TYR A 100 21.84 -0.05 -41.03
CA TYR A 100 22.45 -1.15 -41.79
C TYR A 100 21.46 -1.82 -42.75
N LYS A 101 21.97 -2.55 -43.74
CA LYS A 101 21.16 -3.26 -44.75
C LYS A 101 20.71 -4.62 -44.19
N GLY A 102 19.41 -4.80 -43.98
CA GLY A 102 18.83 -6.10 -43.63
C GLY A 102 19.22 -7.21 -44.62
N THR A 103 19.24 -6.90 -45.92
CA THR A 103 19.69 -7.86 -46.95
C THR A 103 21.14 -8.33 -46.79
N LYS A 104 22.03 -7.55 -46.16
CA LYS A 104 23.40 -7.99 -45.81
C LYS A 104 23.39 -8.95 -44.62
N LEU A 105 22.60 -8.64 -43.58
CA LEU A 105 22.40 -9.54 -42.44
C LEU A 105 21.80 -10.88 -42.89
N GLN A 106 20.74 -10.86 -43.69
CA GLN A 106 20.13 -12.04 -44.28
C GLN A 106 21.14 -12.86 -45.10
N GLY A 107 21.89 -12.23 -46.01
CA GLY A 107 22.87 -12.93 -46.86
C GLY A 107 24.02 -13.57 -46.07
N ALA A 108 24.49 -12.90 -45.02
CA ALA A 108 25.53 -13.43 -44.14
C ALA A 108 25.02 -14.59 -43.27
N LEU A 109 23.81 -14.48 -42.71
CA LEU A 109 23.16 -15.56 -41.95
C LEU A 109 22.89 -16.79 -42.83
N LYS A 110 22.33 -16.62 -44.03
CA LYS A 110 22.13 -17.71 -44.99
C LYS A 110 23.44 -18.40 -45.37
N THR A 111 24.50 -17.62 -45.57
CA THR A 111 25.83 -18.16 -45.88
C THR A 111 26.40 -18.96 -44.70
N MET A 112 26.27 -18.46 -43.47
CA MET A 112 26.66 -19.17 -42.25
C MET A 112 25.92 -20.50 -42.06
N VAL A 113 24.59 -20.52 -42.31
CA VAL A 113 23.80 -21.77 -42.24
C VAL A 113 24.25 -22.75 -43.33
N ARG A 114 24.33 -22.30 -44.59
CA ARG A 114 24.79 -23.13 -45.73
C ARG A 114 26.19 -23.71 -45.54
N GLU A 115 27.12 -22.95 -44.95
CA GLU A 115 28.49 -23.41 -44.60
C GLU A 115 28.54 -24.37 -43.38
N ALA A 116 27.40 -24.61 -42.73
CA ALA A 116 27.25 -25.54 -41.62
C ALA A 116 26.44 -26.80 -41.98
N THR A 117 25.36 -26.64 -42.75
CA THR A 117 24.36 -27.71 -43.03
C THR A 117 24.38 -28.17 -44.49
N GLY A 118 24.87 -27.35 -45.42
CA GLY A 118 24.72 -27.53 -46.87
C GLY A 118 23.45 -26.88 -47.46
N ASP A 119 22.48 -26.50 -46.63
CA ASP A 119 21.22 -25.86 -47.05
C ASP A 119 21.04 -24.50 -46.36
N GLU A 120 20.78 -23.44 -47.13
CA GLU A 120 20.55 -22.11 -46.56
C GLU A 120 19.14 -21.90 -45.98
N GLU A 121 18.20 -22.79 -46.27
CA GLU A 121 16.81 -22.76 -45.75
C GLU A 121 16.57 -23.84 -44.66
N GLU A 122 17.62 -24.40 -44.05
CA GLU A 122 17.52 -25.37 -42.95
C GLU A 122 16.56 -24.87 -41.84
N MET A 123 15.61 -25.72 -41.44
CA MET A 123 14.58 -25.41 -40.44
C MET A 123 15.17 -25.29 -39.04
N MET A 124 14.64 -24.35 -38.24
CA MET A 124 15.06 -24.17 -36.85
C MET A 124 14.76 -25.41 -36.02
N SER A 125 13.52 -25.93 -36.09
CA SER A 125 13.14 -27.18 -35.43
C SER A 125 13.78 -28.39 -36.10
N GLU A 126 14.28 -29.31 -35.28
CA GLU A 126 14.68 -30.66 -35.68
C GLU A 126 13.40 -31.54 -35.71
N PHE A 127 13.30 -32.47 -36.67
CA PHE A 127 12.13 -33.38 -36.83
C PHE A 127 12.23 -34.65 -35.95
N GLU A 128 13.03 -34.60 -34.89
CA GLU A 128 13.25 -35.70 -33.94
C GLU A 128 12.35 -35.51 -32.71
N ASP A 129 12.00 -36.60 -32.03
CA ASP A 129 11.29 -36.52 -30.75
C ASP A 129 12.12 -35.72 -29.73
N ILE A 130 11.44 -34.95 -28.89
CA ILE A 130 12.09 -34.04 -27.91
C ILE A 130 13.06 -34.76 -26.96
N GLU A 131 12.88 -36.06 -26.75
CA GLU A 131 13.77 -36.92 -25.94
C GLU A 131 15.09 -37.24 -26.65
N HIS A 132 15.11 -37.32 -27.99
CA HIS A 132 16.31 -37.61 -28.79
C HIS A 132 17.19 -36.37 -29.03
N ILE A 133 16.61 -35.16 -28.95
CA ILE A 133 17.35 -33.89 -29.11
C ILE A 133 18.23 -33.63 -27.86
N ALA A 134 19.49 -34.02 -27.96
CA ALA A 134 20.49 -33.98 -26.89
C ALA A 134 20.81 -32.57 -26.35
N CYS A 135 20.76 -31.55 -27.22
CA CYS A 135 21.00 -30.14 -26.85
C CYS A 135 19.90 -29.24 -27.42
N LYS A 136 19.07 -28.70 -26.54
CA LYS A 136 17.91 -27.88 -26.89
C LYS A 136 18.32 -26.42 -27.07
N THR A 137 18.10 -25.86 -28.25
CA THR A 137 18.50 -24.49 -28.60
C THR A 137 17.29 -23.55 -28.58
N ILE A 138 17.42 -22.41 -27.90
CA ILE A 138 16.36 -21.40 -27.79
C ILE A 138 16.87 -20.01 -28.18
N VAL A 139 16.18 -19.35 -29.10
CA VAL A 139 16.45 -17.97 -29.50
C VAL A 139 15.26 -17.08 -29.18
N PHE A 140 15.51 -15.95 -28.54
CA PHE A 140 14.46 -15.03 -28.09
C PHE A 140 14.30 -13.84 -29.06
N ALA A 141 13.07 -13.47 -29.41
CA ALA A 141 12.75 -12.20 -30.08
C ALA A 141 11.44 -11.60 -29.54
N LYS A 142 11.06 -10.40 -30.01
CA LYS A 142 9.82 -9.72 -29.60
C LYS A 142 8.91 -9.46 -30.81
N LEU A 143 7.60 -9.57 -30.63
CA LEU A 143 6.63 -9.27 -31.69
C LEU A 143 6.52 -7.75 -31.91
N ASN A 144 6.47 -7.32 -33.17
CA ASN A 144 6.51 -5.91 -33.57
C ASN A 144 5.16 -5.16 -33.42
N HIS A 145 4.10 -5.82 -32.92
CA HIS A 145 2.71 -5.32 -32.98
C HIS A 145 1.89 -5.50 -31.69
N THR A 146 2.47 -5.92 -30.56
CA THR A 146 1.72 -6.07 -29.30
C THR A 146 1.49 -4.74 -28.61
N HIS A 147 0.31 -4.14 -28.84
CA HIS A 147 -0.37 -3.24 -27.90
C HIS A 147 -1.08 -4.02 -26.77
N THR A 148 -0.81 -5.31 -26.61
CA THR A 148 -1.46 -6.20 -25.64
C THR A 148 -0.80 -6.14 -24.27
N ILE A 149 -1.62 -6.38 -23.24
CA ILE A 149 -1.35 -6.20 -21.79
C ILE A 149 -0.19 -7.06 -21.24
N VAL A 150 0.38 -7.97 -22.03
CA VAL A 150 1.41 -8.93 -21.62
C VAL A 150 2.67 -8.73 -22.47
N ASP A 151 3.72 -8.16 -21.87
CA ASP A 151 5.06 -8.15 -22.46
C ASP A 151 5.72 -9.51 -22.19
N SER A 152 5.77 -10.36 -23.21
CA SER A 152 6.43 -11.67 -23.15
C SER A 152 7.22 -11.91 -24.44
N PRO A 153 8.38 -12.60 -24.35
CA PRO A 153 9.18 -12.88 -25.52
C PRO A 153 8.59 -14.03 -26.35
N VAL A 154 8.93 -14.05 -27.63
CA VAL A 154 8.68 -15.18 -28.52
C VAL A 154 9.93 -16.05 -28.59
N LEU A 155 9.75 -17.34 -28.35
CA LEU A 155 10.81 -18.35 -28.35
C LEU A 155 10.82 -19.07 -29.70
N PHE A 156 11.97 -19.06 -30.36
CA PHE A 156 12.30 -19.88 -31.52
C PHE A 156 13.10 -21.08 -31.03
N ARG A 157 12.58 -22.30 -31.20
CA ARG A 157 13.09 -23.53 -30.58
C ARG A 157 13.67 -24.47 -31.63
N SER A 158 14.71 -25.23 -31.26
CA SER A 158 15.18 -26.35 -32.09
C SER A 158 14.38 -27.64 -31.96
N TYR A 159 13.27 -27.60 -31.21
CA TYR A 159 12.47 -28.77 -30.84
C TYR A 159 10.99 -28.37 -30.80
N ALA A 160 10.11 -29.31 -31.12
CA ALA A 160 8.67 -29.11 -31.04
C ALA A 160 8.17 -29.14 -29.58
N VAL A 161 7.16 -28.32 -29.26
CA VAL A 161 6.41 -28.38 -28.00
C VAL A 161 4.90 -28.37 -28.28
N THR A 162 4.13 -29.07 -27.48
CA THR A 162 2.67 -29.22 -27.66
C THR A 162 1.89 -27.95 -27.34
N THR A 163 2.40 -27.14 -26.39
CA THR A 163 1.78 -25.90 -25.93
C THR A 163 2.62 -24.69 -26.33
N ASN A 164 2.02 -23.75 -27.07
CA ASN A 164 2.70 -22.56 -27.62
C ASN A 164 3.97 -22.90 -28.42
N PRO A 165 3.85 -23.57 -29.59
CA PRO A 165 4.97 -24.10 -30.36
C PRO A 165 6.01 -23.04 -30.77
N GLY A 166 5.61 -21.78 -30.90
CA GLY A 166 6.43 -20.71 -31.47
C GLY A 166 6.33 -20.68 -33.00
N PRO A 167 7.07 -19.76 -33.66
CA PRO A 167 7.00 -19.62 -35.11
C PRO A 167 7.80 -20.72 -35.82
N ASP A 168 7.14 -21.46 -36.70
CA ASP A 168 7.82 -22.36 -37.63
C ASP A 168 8.62 -21.54 -38.65
N CYS A 169 9.93 -21.80 -38.76
CA CYS A 169 10.86 -20.96 -39.52
C CYS A 169 12.23 -21.62 -39.73
N THR A 170 13.02 -21.00 -40.58
CA THR A 170 14.43 -21.36 -40.83
C THR A 170 15.38 -20.82 -39.75
N ILE A 171 16.56 -21.43 -39.63
CA ILE A 171 17.62 -20.98 -38.70
C ILE A 171 18.03 -19.52 -38.98
N TRP A 172 18.09 -19.11 -40.25
CA TRP A 172 18.44 -17.74 -40.60
C TRP A 172 17.34 -16.74 -40.26
N GLU A 173 16.06 -17.12 -40.34
CA GLU A 173 14.94 -16.27 -39.93
C GLU A 173 14.93 -16.04 -38.42
N ALA A 174 15.08 -17.09 -37.61
CA ALA A 174 15.20 -16.96 -36.14
C ALA A 174 16.41 -16.09 -35.75
N SER A 175 17.57 -16.35 -36.39
CA SER A 175 18.80 -15.59 -36.17
C SER A 175 18.70 -14.12 -36.62
N TYR A 176 17.92 -13.83 -37.67
CA TYR A 176 17.63 -12.48 -38.09
C TYR A 176 16.66 -11.81 -37.09
N ALA A 177 15.57 -12.48 -36.71
CA ALA A 177 14.53 -11.97 -35.82
C ALA A 177 15.13 -11.47 -34.51
N THR A 178 16.01 -12.26 -33.89
CA THR A 178 16.66 -11.90 -32.64
C THR A 178 17.64 -10.72 -32.79
N MET A 179 18.29 -10.55 -33.95
CA MET A 179 19.17 -9.41 -34.27
C MET A 179 18.45 -8.16 -34.79
N ALA A 180 17.14 -8.21 -35.05
CA ALA A 180 16.39 -7.15 -35.74
C ALA A 180 16.10 -5.91 -34.87
N LEU A 181 17.15 -5.31 -34.30
CA LEU A 181 17.08 -4.12 -33.47
C LEU A 181 16.58 -2.89 -34.25
N PRO A 182 15.55 -2.17 -33.77
CA PRO A 182 15.06 -0.95 -34.39
C PRO A 182 16.17 0.10 -34.52
N ASN A 183 16.13 0.89 -35.60
CA ASN A 183 17.17 1.82 -36.08
C ASN A 183 18.46 1.14 -36.58
N LEU A 184 18.74 -0.13 -36.28
CA LEU A 184 19.89 -0.85 -36.86
C LEU A 184 19.45 -1.63 -38.10
N PHE A 185 18.45 -2.49 -37.94
CA PHE A 185 17.87 -3.33 -39.00
C PHE A 185 16.37 -3.11 -39.13
N LYS A 186 15.79 -3.54 -40.25
CA LYS A 186 14.34 -3.61 -40.43
C LYS A 186 13.85 -4.90 -39.75
N SER A 187 12.67 -4.86 -39.12
CA SER A 187 11.98 -6.06 -38.66
C SER A 187 11.84 -7.10 -39.78
N ILE A 188 11.88 -8.37 -39.40
CA ILE A 188 11.56 -9.49 -40.30
C ILE A 188 10.07 -9.79 -40.23
N ILE A 189 9.55 -10.42 -41.28
CA ILE A 189 8.24 -11.08 -41.28
C ILE A 189 8.53 -12.55 -41.53
N VAL A 190 8.25 -13.40 -40.55
CA VAL A 190 8.30 -14.86 -40.68
C VAL A 190 6.94 -15.29 -41.22
N LYS A 191 6.95 -16.16 -42.23
CA LYS A 191 5.70 -16.67 -42.83
C LYS A 191 5.19 -17.84 -41.99
N SER A 192 4.01 -17.66 -41.40
CA SER A 192 3.22 -18.76 -40.82
C SER A 192 1.80 -18.69 -41.38
N SER A 193 0.86 -19.45 -40.82
CA SER A 193 -0.58 -19.30 -41.11
C SER A 193 -1.07 -17.84 -40.97
N VAL A 194 -0.41 -17.03 -40.14
CA VAL A 194 -0.54 -15.56 -40.10
C VAL A 194 0.87 -14.95 -40.16
N ASN A 195 1.08 -13.99 -41.06
CA ASN A 195 2.37 -13.29 -41.18
C ASN A 195 2.67 -12.50 -39.89
N GLN A 196 3.72 -12.89 -39.16
CA GLN A 196 4.11 -12.26 -37.90
C GLN A 196 5.42 -11.47 -38.10
N SER A 197 5.45 -10.23 -37.60
CA SER A 197 6.64 -9.38 -37.68
C SER A 197 7.40 -9.34 -36.35
N PHE A 198 8.73 -9.48 -36.42
CA PHE A 198 9.61 -9.61 -35.26
C PHE A 198 10.71 -8.55 -35.23
N VAL A 199 11.05 -8.13 -34.00
CA VAL A 199 12.14 -7.23 -33.64
C VAL A 199 13.05 -7.87 -32.59
N GLY A 200 14.26 -7.35 -32.47
CA GLY A 200 15.34 -8.01 -31.71
C GLY A 200 15.02 -8.31 -30.24
N GLY A 201 15.40 -9.50 -29.77
CA GLY A 201 15.11 -9.97 -28.41
C GLY A 201 15.83 -9.19 -27.31
N GLU A 202 16.92 -8.52 -27.64
CA GLU A 202 17.60 -7.58 -26.74
C GLU A 202 16.69 -6.43 -26.24
N LEU A 203 15.55 -6.17 -26.88
CA LEU A 203 14.53 -5.23 -26.38
C LEU A 203 13.75 -5.81 -25.19
N GLY A 204 14.35 -5.73 -24.00
CA GLY A 204 13.77 -6.19 -22.73
C GLY A 204 14.22 -7.60 -22.29
N TYR A 205 14.87 -8.37 -23.15
CA TYR A 205 15.30 -9.75 -22.86
C TYR A 205 16.80 -9.99 -23.16
N CYS A 206 17.64 -8.96 -23.00
CA CYS A 206 19.09 -9.02 -23.26
C CYS A 206 19.79 -10.20 -22.56
N ASN A 207 19.41 -10.48 -21.30
CA ASN A 207 19.72 -11.72 -20.58
C ASN A 207 18.42 -12.52 -20.36
N PRO A 208 18.12 -13.54 -21.18
CA PRO A 208 16.83 -14.24 -21.15
C PRO A 208 16.73 -15.32 -20.07
N ILE A 209 17.69 -15.45 -19.15
CA ILE A 209 17.82 -16.61 -18.23
C ILE A 209 16.55 -16.94 -17.45
N ALA A 210 15.79 -15.94 -16.99
CA ALA A 210 14.53 -16.16 -16.28
C ALA A 210 13.51 -16.96 -17.12
N HIS A 211 13.41 -16.65 -18.41
CA HIS A 211 12.52 -17.35 -19.34
C HIS A 211 13.06 -18.71 -19.78
N VAL A 212 14.39 -18.85 -19.86
CA VAL A 212 15.04 -20.15 -20.09
C VAL A 212 14.70 -21.12 -18.97
N LEU A 213 14.75 -20.69 -17.71
CA LEU A 213 14.43 -21.55 -16.57
C LEU A 213 12.95 -21.97 -16.54
N LEU A 214 12.01 -21.09 -16.96
CA LEU A 214 10.60 -21.43 -17.16
C LEU A 214 10.39 -22.52 -18.21
N GLU A 215 11.00 -22.35 -19.39
CA GLU A 215 10.96 -23.33 -20.48
C GLU A 215 11.57 -24.69 -20.06
N VAL A 216 12.71 -24.67 -19.35
CA VAL A 216 13.36 -25.88 -18.85
C VAL A 216 12.47 -26.65 -17.89
N HIS A 217 11.75 -25.97 -17.00
CA HIS A 217 10.80 -26.61 -16.09
C HIS A 217 9.55 -27.14 -16.80
N GLN A 218 9.06 -26.43 -17.81
CA GLN A 218 7.92 -26.87 -18.63
C GLN A 218 8.22 -28.19 -19.37
N ILE A 219 9.47 -28.38 -19.82
CA ILE A 219 9.92 -29.62 -20.50
C ILE A 219 10.29 -30.70 -19.48
N TYR A 220 10.94 -30.32 -18.38
CA TYR A 220 11.50 -31.24 -17.38
C TYR A 220 11.08 -30.87 -15.95
N PRO A 221 9.81 -31.08 -15.56
CA PRO A 221 9.27 -30.59 -14.29
C PRO A 221 9.93 -31.22 -13.04
N ASP A 222 10.33 -32.50 -13.13
CA ASP A 222 10.86 -33.28 -12.01
C ASP A 222 12.39 -33.44 -12.03
N ARG A 223 13.08 -32.94 -13.07
CA ARG A 223 14.55 -33.02 -13.15
C ARG A 223 15.22 -32.05 -12.18
N GLN A 224 16.47 -32.36 -11.87
CA GLN A 224 17.39 -31.46 -11.16
C GLN A 224 18.32 -30.74 -12.15
N ILE A 225 18.73 -29.53 -11.80
CA ILE A 225 19.78 -28.74 -12.48
C ILE A 225 21.09 -28.93 -11.71
N ALA A 226 22.18 -29.10 -12.44
CA ALA A 226 23.54 -29.18 -11.91
C ALA A 226 24.32 -27.86 -12.09
N SER A 227 24.22 -27.22 -13.27
CA SER A 227 24.90 -25.96 -13.51
C SER A 227 24.12 -25.02 -14.44
N ILE A 228 24.23 -23.73 -14.16
CA ILE A 228 23.70 -22.62 -14.95
C ILE A 228 24.86 -21.66 -15.22
N ILE A 229 25.27 -21.53 -16.47
CA ILE A 229 26.34 -20.62 -16.88
C ILE A 229 25.70 -19.49 -17.69
N SER A 230 25.73 -18.28 -17.14
CA SER A 230 25.21 -17.06 -17.76
C SER A 230 26.36 -16.13 -18.12
N ILE A 231 26.47 -15.74 -19.39
CA ILE A 231 27.64 -14.99 -19.90
C ILE A 231 27.21 -13.66 -20.55
N GLY A 232 27.61 -12.57 -19.90
CA GLY A 232 27.37 -11.19 -20.30
C GLY A 232 28.41 -10.63 -21.28
N ALA A 233 27.93 -9.77 -22.18
CA ALA A 233 28.70 -9.18 -23.28
C ALA A 233 29.36 -7.83 -22.92
N GLY A 234 29.73 -7.61 -21.66
CA GLY A 234 30.35 -6.38 -21.17
C GLY A 234 29.36 -5.27 -20.79
N HIS A 235 29.80 -4.38 -19.89
CA HIS A 235 29.05 -3.19 -19.51
C HIS A 235 28.89 -2.22 -20.70
N THR A 236 27.69 -1.68 -20.91
CA THR A 236 27.48 -0.43 -21.66
C THR A 236 27.86 0.77 -20.77
N ARG A 237 28.09 1.95 -21.35
CA ARG A 237 28.35 3.16 -20.53
C ARG A 237 27.13 3.50 -19.66
N THR A 238 27.38 3.97 -18.45
CA THR A 238 26.44 4.86 -17.74
C THR A 238 26.13 6.06 -18.64
N ILE A 239 24.87 6.47 -18.71
CA ILE A 239 24.40 7.49 -19.66
C ILE A 239 24.98 8.87 -19.28
N GLN A 240 26.10 9.25 -19.89
CA GLN A 240 26.59 10.62 -19.87
C GLN A 240 25.78 11.47 -20.87
N ALA A 241 25.05 12.46 -20.36
CA ALA A 241 24.37 13.45 -21.19
C ALA A 241 25.40 14.40 -21.83
N PRO A 242 25.45 14.55 -23.18
CA PRO A 242 26.37 15.50 -23.80
C PRO A 242 25.92 16.94 -23.56
N SER A 243 26.90 17.83 -23.38
CA SER A 243 26.69 19.27 -23.24
C SER A 243 25.81 19.88 -24.35
N SER A 244 24.93 20.79 -23.94
CA SER A 244 23.89 21.43 -24.75
C SER A 244 24.40 22.06 -26.06
N ASN A 245 24.06 21.45 -27.20
CA ASN A 245 23.57 22.15 -28.42
C ASN A 245 23.32 21.19 -29.59
N SER A 246 22.05 20.84 -29.89
CA SER A 246 21.57 20.53 -31.26
C SER A 246 20.07 20.23 -31.30
N ARG A 247 19.43 20.44 -32.46
CA ARG A 247 18.02 20.11 -32.81
C ARG A 247 17.68 18.60 -32.84
N HIS A 248 18.35 17.77 -32.04
CA HIS A 248 18.35 16.31 -32.14
C HIS A 248 17.93 15.56 -30.87
N PHE A 249 17.45 16.26 -29.83
CA PHE A 249 17.11 15.69 -28.52
C PHE A 249 16.23 14.43 -28.58
N GLY A 250 15.20 14.41 -29.44
CA GLY A 250 14.35 13.22 -29.63
C GLY A 250 15.08 11.97 -30.14
N LYS A 251 16.19 12.11 -30.87
CA LYS A 251 17.03 10.97 -31.27
C LYS A 251 17.90 10.45 -30.11
N TYR A 252 18.28 11.31 -29.17
CA TYR A 252 19.05 10.93 -27.98
C TYR A 252 18.19 10.22 -26.94
N LEU A 253 16.95 10.66 -26.72
CA LEU A 253 16.01 9.96 -25.83
C LEU A 253 15.72 8.53 -26.32
N ILE A 254 15.56 8.34 -27.65
CA ILE A 254 15.41 7.01 -28.27
C ILE A 254 16.68 6.16 -28.16
N ALA A 255 17.87 6.76 -28.05
CA ALA A 255 19.11 6.04 -27.79
C ALA A 255 19.23 5.63 -26.32
N ALA A 256 19.00 6.55 -25.39
CA ALA A 256 19.01 6.28 -23.95
C ALA A 256 17.98 5.21 -23.52
N ILE A 257 16.75 5.26 -24.06
CA ILE A 257 15.73 4.23 -23.82
C ILE A 257 16.18 2.86 -24.35
N LYS A 258 16.97 2.81 -25.44
CA LYS A 258 17.53 1.56 -25.95
C LYS A 258 18.63 1.02 -25.07
N ASP A 259 19.53 1.88 -24.61
CA ASP A 259 20.60 1.48 -23.71
C ASP A 259 20.05 1.00 -22.35
N ILE A 260 18.89 1.52 -21.89
CA ILE A 260 18.16 1.04 -20.70
C ILE A 260 17.42 -0.29 -20.94
N THR A 261 16.87 -0.53 -22.13
CA THR A 261 16.15 -1.79 -22.44
C THR A 261 17.06 -3.00 -22.66
N ILE A 262 18.39 -2.80 -22.63
CA ILE A 262 19.44 -3.81 -22.87
C ILE A 262 20.19 -4.16 -21.55
N ASP A 263 19.68 -3.71 -20.38
CA ASP A 263 20.28 -3.99 -19.06
C ASP A 263 20.19 -5.47 -18.67
N SER A 264 21.24 -6.23 -19.02
CA SER A 264 21.41 -7.64 -18.68
C SER A 264 21.91 -7.89 -17.26
N GLU A 265 22.53 -6.89 -16.61
CA GLU A 265 23.05 -7.04 -15.25
C GLU A 265 21.94 -7.04 -14.22
N LYS A 266 20.90 -6.22 -14.37
CA LYS A 266 19.73 -6.26 -13.48
C LYS A 266 19.10 -7.66 -13.37
N VAL A 267 19.01 -8.40 -14.48
CA VAL A 267 18.52 -9.79 -14.48
C VAL A 267 19.55 -10.74 -13.86
N ALA A 268 20.84 -10.49 -14.07
CA ALA A 268 21.90 -11.28 -13.45
C ALA A 268 21.94 -11.12 -11.93
N GLU A 269 21.81 -9.89 -11.40
CA GLU A 269 21.69 -9.57 -9.97
C GLU A 269 20.52 -10.33 -9.33
N GLU A 270 19.35 -10.35 -9.99
CA GLU A 270 18.18 -11.11 -9.51
C GLU A 270 18.47 -12.62 -9.41
N MET A 271 19.18 -13.18 -10.40
CA MET A 271 19.57 -14.60 -10.37
C MET A 271 20.66 -14.89 -9.34
N GLU A 272 21.62 -13.99 -9.12
CA GLU A 272 22.62 -14.17 -8.06
C GLU A 272 21.95 -14.20 -6.67
N GLY A 273 20.96 -13.34 -6.42
CA GLY A 273 20.14 -13.41 -5.20
C GLY A 273 19.31 -14.71 -5.11
N ARG A 274 18.69 -15.15 -6.22
CA ARG A 274 17.91 -16.40 -6.31
C ARG A 274 18.73 -17.66 -5.97
N PHE A 275 20.02 -17.64 -6.28
CA PHE A 275 20.94 -18.78 -6.14
C PHE A 275 22.02 -18.59 -5.04
N GLU A 276 21.93 -17.54 -4.22
CA GLU A 276 22.92 -17.22 -3.19
C GLU A 276 23.12 -18.34 -2.15
N GLY A 277 22.04 -19.07 -1.83
CA GLY A 277 22.06 -20.23 -0.93
C GLY A 277 22.46 -21.55 -1.59
N THR A 278 22.62 -21.59 -2.92
CA THR A 278 22.87 -22.82 -3.69
C THR A 278 24.29 -22.83 -4.24
N SER A 279 25.24 -23.18 -3.37
CA SER A 279 26.67 -23.14 -3.67
C SER A 279 27.04 -23.97 -4.91
N GLY A 280 27.61 -23.32 -5.92
CA GLY A 280 28.17 -23.99 -7.10
C GLY A 280 27.18 -24.34 -8.21
N VAL A 281 25.97 -23.76 -8.21
CA VAL A 281 24.97 -24.00 -9.29
C VAL A 281 24.95 -22.88 -10.34
N TYR A 282 24.88 -21.61 -9.93
CA TYR A 282 24.79 -20.46 -10.84
C TYR A 282 26.12 -19.71 -10.98
N PHE A 283 26.54 -19.49 -12.24
CA PHE A 283 27.79 -18.84 -12.58
C PHE A 283 27.56 -17.72 -13.60
N ARG A 284 27.46 -16.48 -13.12
CA ARG A 284 27.53 -15.27 -13.97
C ARG A 284 28.98 -14.93 -14.32
N PHE A 285 29.24 -14.65 -15.58
CA PHE A 285 30.50 -14.05 -16.04
C PHE A 285 30.19 -12.78 -16.84
N ASN A 286 30.86 -11.66 -16.55
CA ASN A 286 30.75 -10.46 -17.37
C ASN A 286 32.07 -9.65 -17.32
N VAL A 287 32.47 -9.04 -18.43
CA VAL A 287 33.69 -8.22 -18.50
C VAL A 287 33.40 -6.82 -17.99
N GLU A 288 33.85 -6.55 -16.75
CA GLU A 288 33.62 -5.31 -16.01
C GLU A 288 34.28 -4.06 -16.64
N GLN A 289 35.46 -4.23 -17.26
CA GLN A 289 36.29 -3.11 -17.73
C GLN A 289 36.90 -3.35 -19.12
N GLY A 290 36.94 -2.29 -19.93
CA GLY A 290 37.54 -2.24 -21.26
C GLY A 290 36.52 -2.26 -22.42
N LEU A 291 35.33 -2.84 -22.21
CA LEU A 291 34.31 -2.96 -23.26
C LEU A 291 33.33 -1.77 -23.35
N GLN A 292 33.38 -0.82 -22.40
CA GLN A 292 32.33 0.21 -22.26
C GLN A 292 32.25 1.18 -23.45
N ASN A 293 33.35 1.41 -24.15
CA ASN A 293 33.42 2.34 -25.28
C ASN A 293 33.01 1.73 -26.63
N MET A 294 32.75 0.42 -26.67
CA MET A 294 32.45 -0.30 -27.92
C MET A 294 30.97 -0.17 -28.28
N LYS A 295 30.69 0.45 -29.43
CA LYS A 295 29.33 0.55 -29.95
C LYS A 295 28.92 -0.77 -30.59
N TYR A 296 27.62 -1.03 -30.66
CA TYR A 296 27.04 -2.31 -31.13
C TYR A 296 27.64 -2.87 -32.44
N GLY A 297 27.97 -1.98 -33.39
CA GLY A 297 28.57 -2.35 -34.69
C GLY A 297 30.04 -1.93 -34.88
N SER A 298 30.80 -1.66 -33.81
CA SER A 298 32.24 -1.30 -33.87
C SER A 298 33.13 -2.51 -34.17
N TRP A 299 32.92 -3.19 -35.31
CA TRP A 299 33.60 -4.46 -35.66
C TRP A 299 35.12 -4.32 -35.73
N GLU A 300 35.64 -3.10 -35.92
CA GLU A 300 37.07 -2.79 -35.89
C GLU A 300 37.70 -3.09 -34.50
N MET A 301 36.91 -3.03 -33.43
CA MET A 301 37.34 -3.22 -32.03
C MET A 301 37.26 -4.68 -31.53
N LEU A 302 37.04 -5.65 -32.42
CA LEU A 302 37.03 -7.08 -32.06
C LEU A 302 38.35 -7.55 -31.41
N GLY A 303 39.48 -6.95 -31.81
CA GLY A 303 40.80 -7.21 -31.21
C GLY A 303 40.87 -6.73 -29.76
N ASP A 304 40.46 -5.49 -29.51
CA ASP A 304 40.41 -4.89 -28.17
C ASP A 304 39.48 -5.69 -27.24
N ALA A 305 38.31 -6.11 -27.75
CA ALA A 305 37.36 -6.93 -27.00
C ALA A 305 37.99 -8.26 -26.57
N THR A 306 38.77 -8.88 -27.47
CA THR A 306 39.51 -10.11 -27.18
C THR A 306 40.58 -9.89 -26.10
N GLN A 307 41.32 -8.79 -26.17
CA GLN A 307 42.37 -8.46 -25.20
C GLN A 307 41.81 -8.19 -23.80
N HIS A 308 40.75 -7.38 -23.69
CA HIS A 308 40.10 -7.09 -22.40
C HIS A 308 39.45 -8.34 -21.79
N THR A 309 38.85 -9.21 -22.60
CA THR A 309 38.29 -10.48 -22.11
C THR A 309 39.37 -11.42 -21.57
N ARG A 310 40.52 -11.51 -22.24
CA ARG A 310 41.68 -12.28 -21.73
C ARG A 310 42.21 -11.73 -20.40
N ALA A 311 42.31 -10.41 -20.26
CA ALA A 311 42.69 -9.78 -19.01
C ALA A 311 41.68 -10.05 -17.86
N TYR A 312 40.39 -10.08 -18.17
CA TYR A 312 39.34 -10.47 -17.22
C TYR A 312 39.46 -11.92 -16.76
N LEU A 313 39.73 -12.85 -17.68
CA LEU A 313 39.94 -14.28 -17.37
C LEU A 313 41.21 -14.52 -16.52
N GLN A 314 42.25 -13.70 -16.68
CA GLN A 314 43.48 -13.75 -15.87
C GLN A 314 43.29 -13.29 -14.41
N LYS A 315 42.15 -12.68 -14.04
CA LYS A 315 41.86 -12.36 -12.64
C LYS A 315 41.73 -13.66 -11.82
N ARG A 316 42.44 -13.74 -10.69
CA ARG A 316 42.46 -14.93 -9.80
C ARG A 316 41.06 -15.41 -9.36
N GLN A 317 40.13 -14.49 -9.14
CA GLN A 317 38.73 -14.82 -8.79
C GLN A 317 37.98 -15.40 -10.00
N THR A 318 38.10 -14.78 -11.18
CA THR A 318 37.48 -15.25 -12.42
C THR A 318 37.98 -16.62 -12.84
N SER A 319 39.30 -16.85 -12.83
CA SER A 319 39.91 -18.15 -13.16
C SER A 319 39.38 -19.27 -12.25
N ARG A 320 39.24 -19.03 -10.94
CA ARG A 320 38.57 -19.97 -10.01
C ARG A 320 37.10 -20.20 -10.38
N LYS A 321 36.33 -19.14 -10.65
CA LYS A 321 34.91 -19.24 -11.06
C LYS A 321 34.76 -20.06 -12.35
N VAL A 322 35.70 -19.98 -13.30
CA VAL A 322 35.77 -20.82 -14.50
C VAL A 322 36.05 -22.29 -14.16
N GLU A 323 37.06 -22.57 -13.31
CA GLU A 323 37.38 -23.93 -12.88
C GLU A 323 36.24 -24.61 -12.11
N ASP A 324 35.49 -23.84 -11.31
CA ASP A 324 34.33 -24.29 -10.54
C ASP A 324 33.12 -24.52 -11.46
N ALA A 325 32.85 -23.63 -12.42
CA ALA A 325 31.79 -23.81 -13.42
C ALA A 325 32.04 -25.03 -14.31
N ALA A 326 33.28 -25.23 -14.78
CA ALA A 326 33.69 -26.41 -15.53
C ALA A 326 33.58 -27.70 -14.69
N ARG A 327 33.85 -27.63 -13.37
CA ARG A 327 33.70 -28.77 -12.46
C ARG A 327 32.24 -29.15 -12.28
N ALA A 328 31.37 -28.19 -11.94
CA ALA A 328 29.94 -28.42 -11.76
C ALA A 328 29.29 -29.01 -13.01
N SER A 329 29.65 -28.51 -14.20
CA SER A 329 29.10 -28.98 -15.47
C SER A 329 29.57 -30.37 -15.89
N MET A 330 30.74 -30.86 -15.43
CA MET A 330 31.14 -32.25 -15.62
C MET A 330 30.55 -33.19 -14.58
N GLU A 331 30.58 -32.82 -13.30
CA GLU A 331 30.08 -33.67 -12.22
C GLU A 331 28.58 -33.93 -12.34
N ARG A 332 27.83 -33.00 -12.95
CA ARG A 332 26.38 -33.08 -13.21
C ARG A 332 25.55 -33.56 -12.00
N ARG A 333 25.97 -33.23 -10.78
CA ARG A 333 25.21 -33.53 -9.56
C ARG A 333 23.94 -32.68 -9.54
N GLY A 334 22.77 -33.33 -9.62
CA GLY A 334 21.49 -32.65 -9.45
C GLY A 334 21.43 -31.94 -8.10
N SER A 335 21.47 -30.60 -8.12
CA SER A 335 21.67 -29.78 -6.93
C SER A 335 20.44 -28.96 -6.54
N ILE A 336 19.59 -28.61 -7.51
CA ILE A 336 18.30 -27.92 -7.32
C ILE A 336 17.25 -28.49 -8.28
N SER A 337 15.97 -28.48 -7.92
CA SER A 337 14.91 -28.86 -8.87
C SER A 337 14.69 -27.77 -9.92
N THR A 338 14.20 -28.13 -11.12
CA THR A 338 13.78 -27.12 -12.11
C THR A 338 12.68 -26.21 -11.54
N LYS A 339 11.78 -26.75 -10.70
CA LYS A 339 10.79 -25.99 -9.94
C LYS A 339 11.39 -24.99 -8.94
N TYR A 340 12.57 -25.26 -8.38
CA TYR A 340 13.28 -24.26 -7.59
C TYR A 340 13.82 -23.15 -8.48
N ALA A 341 14.46 -23.52 -9.59
CA ALA A 341 15.16 -22.61 -10.48
C ALA A 341 14.25 -21.61 -11.23
N THR A 342 13.05 -22.01 -11.63
CA THR A 342 12.02 -21.10 -12.19
C THR A 342 11.70 -19.92 -11.28
N GLY A 343 12.01 -20.05 -9.99
CA GLY A 343 11.33 -19.25 -9.00
C GLY A 343 9.86 -19.65 -8.95
N GLU A 344 9.52 -20.94 -9.09
CA GLU A 344 8.25 -21.47 -8.54
C GLU A 344 8.43 -21.97 -7.12
N THR A 345 9.65 -22.33 -6.72
CA THR A 345 10.02 -22.50 -5.30
C THR A 345 10.67 -21.22 -4.74
N LEU A 346 10.77 -20.15 -5.53
CA LEU A 346 11.02 -18.79 -5.06
C LEU A 346 9.86 -17.83 -5.31
N ARG A 347 8.88 -18.18 -6.16
CA ARG A 347 7.47 -17.86 -5.92
C ARG A 347 6.96 -18.70 -4.77
N ALA A 348 7.40 -19.95 -4.51
CA ALA A 348 7.13 -20.55 -3.20
C ALA A 348 7.87 -19.75 -2.14
N VAL A 349 9.19 -19.64 -2.05
CA VAL A 349 9.81 -18.88 -0.94
C VAL A 349 9.35 -17.40 -0.85
N SER A 350 8.85 -16.76 -1.93
CA SER A 350 8.14 -15.47 -1.86
C SER A 350 6.59 -15.50 -1.90
N VAL A 351 5.96 -16.68 -1.72
CA VAL A 351 4.51 -17.05 -1.48
C VAL A 351 4.37 -18.12 -0.35
N THR A 352 5.47 -18.45 0.34
CA THR A 352 5.65 -19.40 1.45
C THR A 352 6.73 -18.95 2.45
N LYS A 353 7.46 -17.85 2.18
CA LYS A 353 7.67 -16.79 3.18
C LYS A 353 6.82 -15.52 2.95
N ARG A 354 6.06 -15.40 1.85
CA ARG A 354 4.74 -14.72 1.94
C ARG A 354 3.81 -15.67 2.67
N LEU A 355 3.94 -15.60 3.99
CA LEU A 355 2.81 -15.20 4.80
C LEU A 355 1.85 -14.32 3.96
N THR A 356 0.72 -14.88 3.51
CA THR A 356 -0.23 -14.20 2.61
C THR A 356 -0.88 -13.01 3.32
N GLY A 357 -0.24 -11.85 3.23
CA GLY A 357 -0.66 -10.60 3.87
C GLY A 357 0.43 -9.87 4.64
N PHE A 358 1.54 -10.52 5.05
CA PHE A 358 2.54 -9.87 5.91
C PHE A 358 3.69 -9.23 5.11
N LYS A 359 4.10 -8.03 5.55
CA LYS A 359 5.16 -7.20 4.97
C LYS A 359 6.56 -7.77 5.25
N SER A 360 7.44 -7.75 4.25
CA SER A 360 8.86 -8.13 4.43
C SER A 360 9.68 -6.98 5.00
N CYS A 361 10.76 -7.29 5.71
CA CYS A 361 11.74 -6.28 6.13
C CYS A 361 12.28 -5.52 4.89
N PRO A 362 12.24 -4.18 4.86
CA PRO A 362 12.73 -3.43 3.72
C PRO A 362 14.26 -3.55 3.52
N ALA A 363 14.74 -3.22 2.33
CA ALA A 363 16.17 -3.15 2.05
C ALA A 363 16.79 -1.80 2.51
N PRO A 364 18.07 -1.78 2.96
CA PRO A 364 18.82 -0.55 3.19
C PRO A 364 19.08 0.19 1.87
N THR A 365 19.28 1.51 1.95
CA THR A 365 19.55 2.33 0.76
C THR A 365 20.91 2.00 0.11
N LYS A 366 20.96 1.98 -1.23
CA LYS A 366 22.21 1.76 -2.00
C LYS A 366 23.29 2.80 -1.67
N PHE A 367 22.88 3.96 -1.17
CA PHE A 367 23.78 5.05 -0.79
C PHE A 367 24.38 4.91 0.61
N TYR A 368 23.98 3.92 1.42
CA TYR A 368 24.49 3.69 2.78
C TYR A 368 26.03 3.73 2.84
N THR A 369 26.57 4.46 3.83
CA THR A 369 28.00 4.66 4.11
C THR A 369 28.21 4.86 5.62
N GLY A 370 29.39 4.50 6.12
CA GLY A 370 29.79 4.71 7.52
C GLY A 370 29.13 3.79 8.54
N ASN A 371 29.30 4.16 9.80
CA ASN A 371 28.75 3.52 11.00
C ASN A 371 29.12 2.03 11.16
N GLU A 372 30.35 1.64 10.82
CA GLU A 372 30.81 0.23 10.96
C GLU A 372 30.92 -0.21 12.43
N ASP A 373 31.27 0.71 13.33
CA ASP A 373 31.37 0.46 14.77
C ASP A 373 29.98 0.24 15.39
N GLU A 374 29.01 1.10 15.07
CA GLU A 374 27.61 0.97 15.50
C GLU A 374 26.94 -0.27 14.88
N ASN A 375 27.21 -0.58 13.61
CA ASN A 375 26.79 -1.84 13.00
C ASN A 375 27.32 -3.03 13.80
N THR A 376 28.61 -3.02 14.15
CA THR A 376 29.24 -4.08 14.94
C THR A 376 28.64 -4.17 16.35
N GLN A 377 28.35 -3.05 17.00
CA GLN A 377 27.71 -2.99 18.31
C GLN A 377 26.31 -3.62 18.29
N VAL A 378 25.44 -3.20 17.35
CA VAL A 378 24.07 -3.74 17.26
C VAL A 378 24.10 -5.22 16.86
N ILE A 379 24.99 -5.63 15.95
CA ILE A 379 25.22 -7.04 15.58
C ILE A 379 25.65 -7.86 16.80
N ALA A 380 26.54 -7.35 17.64
CA ALA A 380 26.98 -8.03 18.86
C ALA A 380 25.81 -8.18 19.85
N CYS A 381 24.98 -7.13 20.02
CA CYS A 381 23.83 -7.19 20.92
C CYS A 381 22.79 -8.25 20.49
N ILE A 382 22.48 -8.37 19.20
CA ILE A 382 21.47 -9.33 18.71
C ILE A 382 22.00 -10.75 18.51
N ASN A 383 23.32 -10.96 18.61
CA ASN A 383 23.96 -12.28 18.62
C ASN A 383 24.41 -12.71 20.03
N GLY A 384 23.70 -12.25 21.06
CA GLY A 384 23.93 -12.64 22.46
C GLY A 384 23.71 -14.13 22.74
N GLU A 385 23.81 -14.50 24.02
CA GLU A 385 23.81 -15.90 24.47
C GLU A 385 22.59 -16.68 23.95
N MET A 386 22.88 -17.82 23.29
CA MET A 386 21.86 -18.82 22.95
C MET A 386 21.08 -19.17 24.22
N GLU A 387 19.75 -19.27 24.11
CA GLU A 387 18.77 -19.50 25.20
C GLU A 387 18.25 -18.25 25.95
N LYS A 388 18.75 -17.03 25.70
CA LYS A 388 18.17 -15.79 26.28
C LYS A 388 17.54 -14.88 25.21
N LEU A 389 16.45 -14.20 25.57
CA LEU A 389 15.94 -13.05 24.82
C LEU A 389 16.93 -11.88 24.94
N CYS A 390 17.24 -11.22 23.81
CA CYS A 390 18.09 -10.04 23.77
C CYS A 390 17.32 -8.80 23.29
N VAL A 391 17.28 -7.72 24.07
CA VAL A 391 16.66 -6.43 23.71
C VAL A 391 17.73 -5.38 23.46
N CYS A 392 17.80 -4.90 22.22
CA CYS A 392 18.69 -3.83 21.76
C CYS A 392 17.89 -2.53 21.55
N VAL A 393 18.40 -1.39 22.03
CA VAL A 393 17.78 -0.09 21.81
C VAL A 393 18.70 0.82 21.01
N VAL A 394 18.24 1.26 19.84
CA VAL A 394 18.92 2.21 18.95
C VAL A 394 18.20 3.56 19.04
N TYR A 395 18.83 4.55 19.66
CA TYR A 395 18.23 5.88 19.86
C TYR A 395 19.12 7.02 19.38
N GLY A 396 18.52 8.18 19.12
CA GLY A 396 19.19 9.36 18.57
C GLY A 396 18.20 10.31 17.89
N LEU A 397 18.68 11.45 17.38
CA LEU A 397 17.83 12.49 16.80
C LEU A 397 17.05 12.05 15.54
N GLY A 398 16.09 12.86 15.10
CA GLY A 398 15.39 12.65 13.83
C GLY A 398 16.33 12.78 12.63
N GLY A 399 16.21 11.88 11.64
CA GLY A 399 16.98 11.96 10.39
C GLY A 399 18.46 11.56 10.46
N VAL A 400 18.95 11.04 11.60
CA VAL A 400 20.34 10.55 11.76
C VAL A 400 20.60 9.15 11.19
N GLY A 401 19.62 8.55 10.51
CA GLY A 401 19.81 7.29 9.78
C GLY A 401 19.62 5.99 10.58
N LYS A 402 19.04 6.05 11.80
CA LYS A 402 18.82 4.87 12.67
C LYS A 402 18.16 3.68 11.96
N THR A 403 17.08 3.93 11.22
CA THR A 403 16.40 2.89 10.44
C THR A 403 17.34 2.27 9.41
N GLN A 404 18.14 3.07 8.70
CA GLN A 404 19.10 2.57 7.71
C GLN A 404 20.25 1.77 8.35
N LEU A 405 20.72 2.15 9.55
CA LEU A 405 21.65 1.34 10.35
C LEU A 405 21.05 -0.04 10.64
N VAL A 406 19.84 -0.10 11.17
CA VAL A 406 19.19 -1.37 11.51
C VAL A 406 18.88 -2.21 10.27
N LEU A 407 18.41 -1.61 9.16
CA LEU A 407 18.24 -2.34 7.90
C LEU A 407 19.56 -2.94 7.39
N LYS A 408 20.70 -2.27 7.60
CA LYS A 408 22.03 -2.80 7.26
C LYS A 408 22.46 -3.95 8.20
N VAL A 409 22.14 -3.86 9.49
CA VAL A 409 22.35 -4.95 10.46
C VAL A 409 21.50 -6.17 10.12
N VAL A 410 20.23 -5.97 9.73
CA VAL A 410 19.33 -7.04 9.30
C VAL A 410 19.86 -7.71 8.03
N GLU A 411 20.29 -6.93 7.02
CA GLU A 411 20.92 -7.46 5.81
C GLU A 411 22.16 -8.33 6.13
N ARG A 412 23.04 -7.86 7.02
CA ARG A 412 24.25 -8.59 7.45
C ARG A 412 23.96 -9.84 8.27
N THR A 413 22.87 -9.87 9.03
CA THR A 413 22.53 -10.98 9.94
C THR A 413 21.39 -11.86 9.45
N TRP A 414 20.81 -11.59 8.27
CA TRP A 414 19.70 -12.32 7.64
C TRP A 414 19.79 -13.84 7.77
N LYS A 415 20.98 -14.42 7.54
CA LYS A 415 21.24 -15.87 7.58
C LYS A 415 21.17 -16.49 8.98
N ASN A 416 21.11 -15.68 10.03
CA ASN A 416 21.04 -16.12 11.43
C ASN A 416 19.58 -16.25 11.93
N TRP A 417 18.59 -15.82 11.15
CA TRP A 417 17.20 -15.69 11.58
C TRP A 417 16.24 -16.55 10.73
N ASP A 418 15.48 -17.42 11.38
CA ASP A 418 14.41 -18.19 10.74
C ASP A 418 13.24 -17.26 10.37
N HIS A 419 12.93 -16.28 11.24
CA HIS A 419 11.91 -15.24 11.00
C HIS A 419 12.43 -13.85 11.34
N ILE A 420 12.08 -12.87 10.50
CA ILE A 420 12.35 -11.45 10.72
C ILE A 420 11.03 -10.72 10.58
N ILE A 421 10.63 -10.01 11.63
CA ILE A 421 9.34 -9.34 11.77
C ILE A 421 9.63 -7.84 11.87
N TYR A 422 9.33 -7.10 10.80
CA TYR A 422 9.50 -5.65 10.77
C TYR A 422 8.17 -4.99 11.11
N VAL A 423 8.14 -4.24 12.21
CA VAL A 423 6.95 -3.58 12.75
C VAL A 423 7.19 -2.09 12.75
N ASP A 424 6.31 -1.35 12.07
CA ASP A 424 6.17 0.08 12.29
C ASP A 424 5.46 0.28 13.64
N ALA A 425 6.11 0.97 14.56
CA ALA A 425 5.69 1.12 15.95
C ALA A 425 5.38 2.58 16.31
N SER A 426 5.01 3.36 15.30
CA SER A 426 4.51 4.74 15.43
C SER A 426 3.25 4.88 16.30
N SER A 427 2.39 3.85 16.36
CA SER A 427 1.28 3.77 17.32
C SER A 427 0.95 2.33 17.76
N THR A 428 0.18 2.21 18.84
CA THR A 428 -0.35 0.96 19.40
C THR A 428 -1.09 0.15 18.32
N GLU A 429 -1.94 0.82 17.56
CA GLU A 429 -2.76 0.29 16.48
C GLU A 429 -1.94 -0.37 15.36
N VAL A 430 -0.84 0.28 14.96
CA VAL A 430 0.05 -0.20 13.90
C VAL A 430 0.81 -1.45 14.35
N ILE A 431 1.29 -1.48 15.60
CA ILE A 431 1.95 -2.64 16.21
C ILE A 431 1.00 -3.84 16.25
N GLU A 432 -0.21 -3.65 16.76
CA GLU A 432 -1.18 -4.73 16.91
C GLU A 432 -1.61 -5.29 15.56
N ASN A 433 -1.78 -4.45 14.54
CA ASN A 433 -2.07 -4.89 13.19
C ASN A 433 -0.92 -5.70 12.58
N ALA A 434 0.33 -5.21 12.66
CA ALA A 434 1.48 -5.92 12.09
C ALA A 434 1.70 -7.29 12.74
N LEU A 435 1.52 -7.40 14.06
CA LEU A 435 1.60 -8.67 14.78
C LEU A 435 0.41 -9.60 14.45
N GLY A 436 -0.80 -9.06 14.29
CA GLY A 436 -1.98 -9.82 13.86
C GLY A 436 -1.88 -10.33 12.42
N GLU A 437 -1.33 -9.54 11.50
CA GLU A 437 -1.02 -9.95 10.12
C GLU A 437 0.01 -11.08 10.09
N PHE A 438 1.08 -10.98 10.88
CA PHE A 438 2.07 -12.05 11.05
C PHE A 438 1.42 -13.33 11.60
N GLY A 439 0.61 -13.21 12.65
CA GLY A 439 -0.11 -14.33 13.28
C GLY A 439 -1.06 -15.02 12.31
N THR A 440 -1.90 -14.25 11.61
CA THR A 440 -2.88 -14.71 10.63
C THR A 440 -2.19 -15.53 9.54
N ALA A 441 -1.13 -14.94 8.99
CA ALA A 441 -0.47 -15.52 7.84
C ALA A 441 0.44 -16.71 8.19
N LYS A 442 0.91 -16.81 9.46
CA LYS A 442 1.52 -18.01 10.03
C LYS A 442 0.49 -19.08 10.45
N LYS A 443 -0.81 -18.77 10.41
CA LYS A 443 -1.91 -19.61 10.91
C LYS A 443 -1.83 -19.88 12.43
N ILE A 444 -1.37 -18.88 13.19
CA ILE A 444 -1.29 -18.90 14.66
C ILE A 444 -2.62 -18.42 15.26
N GLY A 445 -3.16 -17.32 14.73
CA GLY A 445 -4.35 -16.61 15.22
C GLY A 445 -4.38 -15.18 14.67
N GLU A 446 -5.52 -14.50 14.75
CA GLU A 446 -5.68 -13.16 14.16
C GLU A 446 -5.23 -12.01 15.09
N GLY A 447 -5.00 -12.29 16.37
CA GLY A 447 -4.60 -11.29 17.36
C GLY A 447 -3.09 -11.18 17.61
N HIS A 448 -2.68 -10.01 18.12
CA HIS A 448 -1.28 -9.74 18.48
C HIS A 448 -0.79 -10.58 19.67
N LYS A 449 -1.69 -10.99 20.58
CA LYS A 449 -1.34 -11.74 21.80
C LYS A 449 -0.94 -13.16 21.47
N GLU A 450 -1.63 -13.77 20.52
CA GLU A 450 -1.36 -15.08 19.96
C GLU A 450 0.01 -15.09 19.25
N ALA A 451 0.31 -14.04 18.47
CA ALA A 451 1.61 -13.85 17.84
C ALA A 451 2.76 -13.71 18.87
N ILE A 452 2.57 -12.93 19.94
CA ILE A 452 3.56 -12.80 21.04
C ILE A 452 3.74 -14.13 21.78
N SER A 453 2.64 -14.81 22.14
CA SER A 453 2.69 -16.12 22.80
C SER A 453 3.38 -17.18 21.94
N TRP A 454 3.29 -17.07 20.61
CA TRP A 454 4.05 -17.90 19.68
C TRP A 454 5.55 -17.55 19.69
N LEU A 455 5.92 -16.27 19.70
CA LEU A 455 7.33 -15.86 19.83
C LEU A 455 7.98 -16.34 21.15
N GLU A 456 7.21 -16.37 22.24
CA GLU A 456 7.67 -16.91 23.53
C GLU A 456 7.89 -18.43 23.53
N SER A 457 7.17 -19.15 22.67
CA SER A 457 7.11 -20.63 22.70
C SER A 457 7.72 -21.34 21.50
N CYS A 458 7.97 -20.64 20.39
CA CYS A 458 8.59 -21.24 19.21
C CYS A 458 10.06 -21.58 19.48
N GLY A 459 10.52 -22.72 18.93
CA GLY A 459 11.90 -23.20 19.09
C GLY A 459 12.84 -22.73 17.97
N GLU A 460 12.37 -21.85 17.10
CA GLU A 460 13.06 -21.30 15.94
C GLU A 460 13.60 -19.90 16.27
N ARG A 461 14.69 -19.48 15.62
CA ARG A 461 15.38 -18.22 15.96
C ARG A 461 14.74 -17.04 15.24
N TRP A 462 14.34 -16.01 15.97
CA TRP A 462 13.59 -14.87 15.41
C TRP A 462 14.13 -13.50 15.81
N LEU A 463 13.90 -12.52 14.94
CA LEU A 463 14.21 -11.10 15.16
C LEU A 463 12.94 -10.25 14.96
N VAL A 464 12.60 -9.43 15.96
CA VAL A 464 11.57 -8.38 15.83
C VAL A 464 12.26 -7.02 15.78
N VAL A 465 11.89 -6.18 14.82
CA VAL A 465 12.34 -4.79 14.72
C VAL A 465 11.12 -3.89 14.89
N PHE A 466 11.11 -3.08 15.95
CA PHE A 466 10.13 -2.01 16.17
C PHE A 466 10.74 -0.67 15.73
N ASP A 467 10.33 -0.18 14.57
CA ASP A 467 10.78 1.09 13.99
C ASP A 467 9.86 2.25 14.42
N ASN A 468 10.40 3.47 14.52
CA ASN A 468 9.65 4.69 14.86
C ASN A 468 8.87 4.65 16.21
N VAL A 469 9.44 4.05 17.27
CA VAL A 469 8.87 4.08 18.65
C VAL A 469 9.04 5.47 19.27
N ASP A 470 8.43 6.49 18.68
CA ASP A 470 8.63 7.90 19.01
C ASP A 470 7.48 8.51 19.81
N THR A 471 6.35 7.80 19.91
CA THR A 471 5.12 8.24 20.57
C THR A 471 5.14 7.88 22.06
N PRO A 472 5.23 8.83 23.01
CA PRO A 472 5.41 8.50 24.43
C PRO A 472 4.24 7.75 25.09
N SER A 473 3.04 7.78 24.49
CA SER A 473 1.88 7.01 24.94
C SER A 473 1.87 5.56 24.44
N THR A 474 2.75 5.18 23.51
CA THR A 474 2.86 3.81 23.00
C THR A 474 3.71 2.98 23.97
N ASN A 475 3.03 2.18 24.80
CA ASN A 475 3.68 1.31 25.79
C ASN A 475 4.34 0.10 25.11
N ILE A 476 5.49 0.30 24.46
CA ILE A 476 6.19 -0.75 23.69
C ILE A 476 6.52 -1.98 24.53
N GLN A 477 6.71 -1.83 25.85
CA GLN A 477 7.07 -2.91 26.77
C GLN A 477 6.03 -4.05 26.80
N GLN A 478 4.76 -3.77 26.48
CA GLN A 478 3.71 -4.80 26.45
C GLN A 478 3.76 -5.72 25.22
N TYR A 479 4.51 -5.33 24.19
CA TYR A 479 4.69 -6.09 22.94
C TYR A 479 6.04 -6.84 22.86
N ILE A 480 6.93 -6.61 23.83
CA ILE A 480 8.19 -7.37 23.97
C ILE A 480 7.85 -8.74 24.60
N PRO A 481 8.18 -9.87 23.95
CA PRO A 481 8.01 -11.20 24.53
C PRO A 481 8.71 -11.33 25.89
N ARG A 482 8.16 -12.08 26.84
CA ARG A 482 8.75 -12.23 28.19
C ARG A 482 9.90 -13.23 28.25
N SER A 483 10.01 -14.09 27.24
CA SER A 483 11.06 -15.10 27.11
C SER A 483 11.18 -15.53 25.64
N ALA A 484 12.23 -16.28 25.31
CA ALA A 484 12.33 -17.04 24.05
C ALA A 484 12.81 -18.45 24.40
N ARG A 485 12.18 -19.49 23.84
CA ARG A 485 12.61 -20.89 24.04
C ARG A 485 13.58 -21.34 22.95
N GLY A 486 14.44 -22.30 23.28
CA GLY A 486 15.32 -22.94 22.28
C GLY A 486 16.42 -22.01 21.78
N ARG A 487 16.45 -21.72 20.47
CA ARG A 487 17.59 -21.04 19.80
C ARG A 487 17.69 -19.53 20.06
N GLY A 488 16.88 -18.98 20.97
CA GLY A 488 16.87 -17.57 21.34
C GLY A 488 16.12 -16.67 20.35
N GLY A 489 15.74 -15.49 20.83
CA GLY A 489 15.07 -14.45 20.05
C GLY A 489 15.66 -13.09 20.37
N SER A 490 15.52 -12.13 19.45
CA SER A 490 16.05 -10.78 19.64
C SER A 490 15.05 -9.71 19.22
N VAL A 491 15.10 -8.57 19.91
CA VAL A 491 14.28 -7.39 19.64
C VAL A 491 15.19 -6.19 19.41
N ILE A 492 14.95 -5.41 18.36
CA ILE A 492 15.56 -4.10 18.13
C ILE A 492 14.46 -3.03 18.25
N ILE A 493 14.68 -2.02 19.08
CA ILE A 493 13.80 -0.87 19.27
C ILE A 493 14.49 0.36 18.67
N ILE A 494 13.83 1.07 17.75
CA ILE A 494 14.35 2.28 17.10
C ILE A 494 13.51 3.48 17.55
N THR A 495 14.15 4.51 18.13
CA THR A 495 13.43 5.61 18.78
C THR A 495 14.20 6.94 18.80
N ARG A 496 13.49 8.05 18.99
CA ARG A 496 14.03 9.36 19.42
C ARG A 496 14.00 9.55 20.94
N LEU A 497 13.27 8.72 21.68
CA LEU A 497 13.06 8.84 23.12
C LEU A 497 14.23 8.20 23.90
N PRO A 498 15.08 8.98 24.61
CA PRO A 498 16.24 8.43 25.33
C PRO A 498 15.83 7.53 26.50
N ASP A 499 14.67 7.78 27.12
CA ASP A 499 14.19 7.03 28.29
C ASP A 499 13.98 5.54 28.00
N LEU A 500 13.67 5.18 26.75
CA LEU A 500 13.51 3.79 26.31
C LEU A 500 14.83 2.99 26.30
N ALA A 501 15.99 3.64 26.42
CA ALA A 501 17.27 2.94 26.61
C ALA A 501 17.29 2.05 27.88
N SER A 502 16.42 2.35 28.85
CA SER A 502 16.20 1.52 30.05
C SER A 502 15.60 0.14 29.78
N LEU A 503 15.05 -0.11 28.58
CA LEU A 503 14.49 -1.41 28.18
C LEU A 503 15.54 -2.40 27.65
N ALA A 504 16.78 -1.96 27.43
CA ALA A 504 17.85 -2.81 26.90
C ALA A 504 18.44 -3.76 27.96
N ASP A 505 19.02 -4.88 27.53
CA ASP A 505 19.64 -5.90 28.42
C ASP A 505 20.92 -5.45 29.17
N GLY A 506 21.30 -4.18 29.04
CA GLY A 506 22.45 -3.57 29.71
C GLY A 506 23.07 -2.45 28.88
N PRO A 507 24.11 -1.76 29.40
CA PRO A 507 24.75 -0.64 28.70
C PRO A 507 25.41 -1.03 27.37
N GLY A 508 25.80 -2.30 27.18
CA GLY A 508 26.30 -2.80 25.90
C GLY A 508 25.22 -2.96 24.82
N SER A 509 23.95 -3.03 25.23
CA SER A 509 22.76 -3.24 24.39
C SER A 509 22.08 -1.94 23.95
N VAL A 510 22.70 -0.79 24.25
CA VAL A 510 22.21 0.55 23.91
C VAL A 510 23.15 1.19 22.88
N CYS A 511 22.63 1.49 21.69
CA CYS A 511 23.34 2.17 20.61
C CYS A 511 22.81 3.59 20.47
N HIS A 512 23.60 4.60 20.86
CA HIS A 512 23.28 6.01 20.63
C HIS A 512 23.87 6.46 19.29
N LEU A 513 23.02 6.69 18.28
CA LEU A 513 23.46 7.16 16.97
C LEU A 513 23.42 8.69 16.90
N SER A 514 24.60 9.30 16.87
CA SER A 514 24.78 10.75 16.67
C SER A 514 24.72 11.15 15.18
N SER A 515 24.96 12.43 14.87
CA SER A 515 25.31 12.86 13.51
C SER A 515 26.50 12.07 12.97
N MET A 516 26.57 11.91 11.64
CA MET A 516 27.66 11.19 10.97
C MET A 516 29.01 11.87 11.20
N SER A 517 30.09 11.10 11.06
CA SER A 517 31.44 11.68 10.96
C SER A 517 31.54 12.59 9.73
N GLN A 518 32.39 13.62 9.81
CA GLN A 518 32.61 14.54 8.68
C GLN A 518 33.08 13.79 7.42
N ALA A 519 33.90 12.76 7.58
CA ALA A 519 34.41 11.95 6.47
C ALA A 519 33.30 11.11 5.81
N ASP A 520 32.49 10.39 6.61
CA ASP A 520 31.38 9.57 6.08
C ASP A 520 30.28 10.43 5.46
N ALA A 521 30.04 11.61 6.03
CA ALA A 521 29.05 12.58 5.56
C ALA A 521 29.47 13.24 4.23
N THR A 522 30.76 13.57 4.06
CA THR A 522 31.33 13.98 2.77
C THR A 522 31.30 12.84 1.75
N ALA A 523 31.66 11.61 2.15
CA ALA A 523 31.58 10.45 1.27
C ALA A 523 30.13 10.18 0.81
N LEU A 524 29.14 10.35 1.69
CA LEU A 524 27.72 10.23 1.34
C LEU A 524 27.30 11.30 0.33
N LEU A 525 27.63 12.58 0.57
CA LEU A 525 27.30 13.68 -0.34
C LEU A 525 27.89 13.43 -1.74
N VAL A 526 29.18 13.11 -1.80
CA VAL A 526 29.89 12.82 -3.05
C VAL A 526 29.30 11.59 -3.76
N LYS A 527 29.03 10.50 -3.04
CA LYS A 527 28.47 9.26 -3.61
C LYS A 527 27.09 9.47 -4.25
N ILE A 528 26.30 10.43 -3.75
CA ILE A 528 25.00 10.79 -4.31
C ILE A 528 25.15 11.82 -5.43
N ALA A 529 25.88 12.92 -5.20
CA ALA A 529 26.06 14.01 -6.16
C ALA A 529 26.81 13.58 -7.43
N SER A 530 27.78 12.66 -7.31
CA SER A 530 28.62 12.17 -8.41
C SER A 530 28.13 10.84 -9.01
N SER A 531 26.84 10.51 -8.90
CA SER A 531 26.27 9.24 -9.39
C SER A 531 26.20 9.14 -10.93
N GLY A 532 27.36 9.15 -11.60
CA GLY A 532 27.46 9.02 -13.07
C GLY A 532 28.76 9.49 -13.72
N ASP A 533 29.63 10.22 -13.02
CA ASP A 533 30.83 10.86 -13.59
C ASP A 533 32.15 10.43 -12.90
N PRO A 534 33.33 10.81 -13.45
CA PRO A 534 34.64 10.45 -12.89
C PRO A 534 34.87 10.99 -11.47
N CYS A 535 35.94 10.49 -10.83
CA CYS A 535 36.36 10.89 -9.48
C CYS A 535 36.29 12.42 -9.27
N PRO A 536 35.68 12.91 -8.18
CA PRO A 536 35.56 14.35 -7.89
C PRO A 536 36.95 14.99 -7.78
N SER A 537 37.05 16.27 -8.12
CA SER A 537 38.31 17.00 -7.93
C SER A 537 38.59 17.27 -6.44
N ASP A 538 39.85 17.50 -6.08
CA ASP A 538 40.23 17.89 -4.71
C ASP A 538 39.49 19.15 -4.23
N ASP A 539 39.06 20.02 -5.15
CA ASP A 539 38.29 21.23 -4.81
C ASP A 539 36.79 20.92 -4.65
N ASP A 540 36.24 19.96 -5.39
CA ASP A 540 34.88 19.43 -5.15
C ASP A 540 34.78 18.74 -3.78
N ILE A 541 35.82 18.01 -3.37
CA ILE A 541 35.88 17.36 -2.05
C ILE A 541 35.86 18.42 -0.93
N LYS A 542 36.66 19.49 -1.02
CA LYS A 542 36.64 20.61 -0.05
C LYS A 542 35.31 21.37 -0.06
N ALA A 543 34.70 21.54 -1.23
CA ALA A 543 33.36 22.12 -1.34
C ALA A 543 32.30 21.23 -0.66
N ALA A 544 32.42 19.90 -0.81
CA ALA A 544 31.55 18.93 -0.15
C ALA A 544 31.75 18.92 1.37
N GLU A 545 32.99 18.98 1.88
CA GLU A 545 33.28 19.11 3.32
C GLU A 545 32.62 20.34 3.94
N THR A 546 32.81 21.51 3.34
CA THR A 546 32.21 22.76 3.84
C THR A 546 30.68 22.78 3.74
N LEU A 547 30.09 22.20 2.70
CA LEU A 547 28.64 22.07 2.56
C LEU A 547 28.04 21.09 3.58
N VAL A 548 28.69 19.95 3.81
CA VAL A 548 28.30 18.97 4.85
C VAL A 548 28.40 19.55 6.26
N GLN A 549 29.37 20.43 6.50
CA GLN A 549 29.50 21.18 7.75
C GLN A 549 28.33 22.15 7.94
N ASP A 550 27.92 22.89 6.89
CA ASP A 550 26.72 23.76 6.91
C ASP A 550 25.42 22.96 7.14
N PHE A 551 25.37 21.69 6.69
CA PHE A 551 24.29 20.75 7.01
C PHE A 551 24.39 20.10 8.40
N GLY A 552 25.50 20.32 9.12
CA GLY A 552 25.73 19.77 10.44
C GLY A 552 25.84 18.23 10.46
N CYS A 553 26.36 17.63 9.38
CA CYS A 553 26.50 16.17 9.22
C CYS A 553 25.21 15.36 9.43
N LEU A 554 24.05 15.93 9.06
CA LEU A 554 22.75 15.25 9.11
C LEU A 554 22.52 14.45 7.80
N PRO A 555 22.45 13.10 7.85
CA PRO A 555 22.31 12.26 6.66
C PRO A 555 21.11 12.66 5.79
N LEU A 556 19.95 12.94 6.41
CA LEU A 556 18.75 13.28 5.66
C LEU A 556 18.91 14.55 4.82
N ALA A 557 19.50 15.62 5.38
CA ALA A 557 19.80 16.85 4.63
C ALA A 557 20.82 16.61 3.50
N ILE A 558 21.85 15.80 3.79
CA ILE A 558 22.89 15.42 2.81
C ILE A 558 22.28 14.63 1.63
N VAL A 559 21.37 13.70 1.90
CA VAL A 559 20.70 12.90 0.86
C VAL A 559 19.90 13.79 -0.08
N HIS A 560 19.08 14.70 0.44
CA HIS A 560 18.29 15.61 -0.41
C HIS A 560 19.18 16.62 -1.15
N ALA A 561 20.23 17.15 -0.52
CA ALA A 561 21.16 18.05 -1.19
C ALA A 561 21.97 17.34 -2.29
N GLY A 562 22.46 16.13 -2.04
CA GLY A 562 23.14 15.31 -3.05
C GLY A 562 22.22 14.98 -4.22
N ALA A 563 20.96 14.61 -3.95
CA ALA A 563 19.97 14.33 -4.98
C ALA A 563 19.60 15.59 -5.80
N TYR A 564 19.51 16.74 -5.13
CA TYR A 564 19.30 18.04 -5.78
C TYR A 564 20.45 18.40 -6.74
N ILE A 565 21.70 18.21 -6.31
CA ILE A 565 22.90 18.42 -7.14
C ILE A 565 22.91 17.44 -8.33
N ALA A 566 22.70 16.15 -8.07
CA ALA A 566 22.77 15.09 -9.09
C ALA A 566 21.72 15.26 -10.22
N TYR A 567 20.54 15.81 -9.92
CA TYR A 567 19.45 15.94 -10.89
C TYR A 567 19.42 17.29 -11.62
N LEU A 568 20.04 18.36 -11.08
CA LEU A 568 20.05 19.69 -11.71
C LEU A 568 21.19 19.84 -12.74
N PRO A 569 20.89 20.00 -14.04
CA PRO A 569 21.92 20.08 -15.07
C PRO A 569 22.87 21.27 -14.88
N GLY A 570 24.16 20.97 -14.73
CA GLY A 570 25.22 21.96 -14.58
C GLY A 570 25.40 22.54 -13.17
N MET A 571 24.70 22.01 -12.14
CA MET A 571 24.90 22.45 -10.76
C MET A 571 26.16 21.82 -10.16
N THR A 572 27.14 22.65 -9.78
CA THR A 572 28.31 22.20 -9.00
C THR A 572 28.03 22.17 -7.50
N ILE A 573 28.83 21.40 -6.75
CA ILE A 573 28.78 21.38 -5.27
C ILE A 573 28.99 22.80 -4.71
N THR A 574 29.95 23.54 -5.25
CA THR A 574 30.26 24.93 -4.88
C THR A 574 29.08 25.88 -5.08
N GLU A 575 28.39 25.82 -6.23
CA GLU A 575 27.21 26.65 -6.50
C GLU A 575 26.04 26.28 -5.59
N SER A 576 25.82 24.97 -5.38
CA SER A 576 24.74 24.47 -4.52
C SER A 576 24.83 25.01 -3.09
N ARG A 577 26.05 25.17 -2.56
CA ARG A 577 26.32 25.79 -1.25
C ARG A 577 25.88 27.25 -1.20
N SER A 578 26.23 28.03 -2.22
CA SER A 578 25.85 29.45 -2.30
C SER A 578 24.32 29.64 -2.40
N LEU A 579 23.66 28.75 -3.14
CA LEU A 579 22.21 28.73 -3.30
C LEU A 579 21.52 28.32 -1.99
N PHE A 580 22.01 27.26 -1.34
CA PHE A 580 21.50 26.80 -0.04
C PHE A 580 21.56 27.90 1.02
N LEU A 581 22.71 28.55 1.21
CA LEU A 581 22.86 29.63 2.19
C LEU A 581 21.95 30.84 1.88
N THR A 582 21.67 31.09 0.60
CA THR A 582 20.75 32.15 0.17
C THR A 582 19.28 31.77 0.46
N GLN A 583 18.88 30.54 0.15
CA GLN A 583 17.51 30.06 0.40
C GLN A 583 17.25 29.89 1.89
N ARG A 584 18.20 29.35 2.64
CA ARG A 584 18.16 29.23 4.10
C ARG A 584 17.82 30.57 4.76
N ARG A 585 18.52 31.65 4.37
CA ARG A 585 18.24 33.01 4.85
C ARG A 585 16.82 33.51 4.53
N ARG A 586 16.28 33.15 3.36
CA ARG A 586 14.90 33.50 2.96
C ARG A 586 13.85 32.66 3.66
N MET A 587 14.18 31.42 4.04
CA MET A 587 13.25 30.45 4.62
C MET A 587 13.24 30.46 6.16
N LEU A 588 14.18 31.16 6.80
CA LEU A 588 14.22 31.38 8.26
C LEU A 588 12.92 31.96 8.82
N GLU A 589 12.37 32.99 8.17
CA GLU A 589 11.11 33.61 8.58
C GLU A 589 9.94 32.63 8.43
N ALA A 590 9.81 31.98 7.26
CA ALA A 590 8.78 30.98 6.99
C ALA A 590 8.88 29.74 7.93
N TYR A 591 10.09 29.30 8.28
CA TYR A 591 10.31 28.20 9.24
C TYR A 591 9.87 28.60 10.66
N ASN A 592 10.10 29.86 11.05
CA ASN A 592 9.65 30.39 12.34
C ASN A 592 8.13 30.53 12.44
N GLU A 593 7.42 30.63 11.32
CA GLU A 593 5.94 30.65 11.26
C GLU A 593 5.30 29.25 11.27
N LEU A 594 6.07 28.17 11.08
CA LEU A 594 5.51 26.81 11.09
C LEU A 594 4.89 26.43 12.46
N PRO A 595 3.83 25.59 12.46
CA PRO A 595 3.33 24.94 13.66
C PRO A 595 4.45 24.21 14.43
N ILE A 596 4.37 24.15 15.75
CA ILE A 596 5.37 23.47 16.59
C ILE A 596 5.54 22.00 16.18
N THR A 597 4.47 21.33 15.75
CA THR A 597 4.48 19.96 15.22
C THR A 597 5.26 19.78 13.92
N ALA A 598 5.45 20.84 13.12
CA ALA A 598 6.23 20.83 11.88
C ALA A 598 7.65 21.39 12.07
N LYS A 599 7.98 21.92 13.26
CA LYS A 599 9.33 22.34 13.61
C LYS A 599 10.11 21.14 14.14
N LEU A 600 11.22 20.86 13.45
CA LEU A 600 12.24 19.91 13.87
C LEU A 600 13.10 20.48 15.01
N ASP A 601 13.94 19.63 15.61
CA ASP A 601 14.91 19.97 16.66
C ASP A 601 15.90 21.10 16.26
N GLN A 602 16.92 21.39 17.08
CA GLN A 602 17.85 22.54 16.96
C GLN A 602 18.54 22.80 15.60
N ARG A 603 18.41 21.92 14.59
CA ARG A 603 18.92 22.08 13.21
C ARG A 603 17.84 21.96 12.11
N GLY A 604 16.57 22.02 12.47
CA GLY A 604 15.43 21.75 11.59
C GLY A 604 15.32 22.59 10.32
N GLU A 605 15.65 23.86 10.44
CA GLU A 605 15.72 24.87 9.38
C GLU A 605 16.58 24.40 8.17
N THR A 606 17.71 23.72 8.44
CA THR A 606 18.58 23.14 7.41
C THR A 606 17.84 22.11 6.56
N VAL A 607 17.19 21.15 7.23
CA VAL A 607 16.49 20.04 6.58
C VAL A 607 15.29 20.57 5.78
N TYR A 608 14.49 21.45 6.40
CA TYR A 608 13.37 22.14 5.75
C TYR A 608 13.79 22.88 4.47
N THR A 609 14.92 23.61 4.53
CA THR A 609 15.46 24.32 3.36
C THR A 609 15.79 23.36 2.21
N THR A 610 16.42 22.21 2.49
CA THR A 610 16.76 21.22 1.43
C THR A 610 15.51 20.63 0.78
N TRP A 611 14.48 20.28 1.57
CA TRP A 611 13.21 19.77 1.02
C TRP A 611 12.50 20.81 0.18
N ARG A 612 12.46 22.07 0.63
CA ARG A 612 11.80 23.15 -0.09
C ARG A 612 12.52 23.48 -1.41
N MET A 613 13.85 23.47 -1.42
CA MET A 613 14.63 23.57 -2.65
C MET A 613 14.25 22.47 -3.65
N CYS A 614 14.14 21.22 -3.22
CA CYS A 614 13.67 20.10 -4.07
C CYS A 614 12.24 20.30 -4.58
N TYR A 615 11.31 20.66 -3.69
CA TYR A 615 9.91 20.91 -4.01
C TYR A 615 9.71 21.97 -5.10
N ASP A 616 10.45 23.08 -4.98
CA ASP A 616 10.35 24.21 -5.90
C ASP A 616 10.89 23.87 -7.31
N GLN A 617 11.52 22.71 -7.51
CA GLN A 617 11.90 22.16 -8.84
C GLN A 617 10.96 21.06 -9.37
N LEU A 618 10.11 20.46 -8.53
CA LEU A 618 9.15 19.42 -8.96
C LEU A 618 8.20 19.91 -10.05
N LYS A 619 7.87 19.04 -11.01
CA LYS A 619 6.84 19.31 -12.02
C LYS A 619 5.46 19.50 -11.34
N PRO A 620 4.54 20.29 -11.92
CA PRO A 620 3.22 20.52 -11.33
C PRO A 620 2.45 19.25 -10.98
N LYS A 621 2.49 18.23 -11.87
CA LYS A 621 1.87 16.92 -11.61
C LYS A 621 2.49 16.19 -10.40
N SER A 622 3.80 16.32 -10.19
CA SER A 622 4.53 15.68 -9.09
C SER A 622 4.23 16.33 -7.75
N ARG A 623 4.09 17.67 -7.71
CA ARG A 623 3.59 18.37 -6.51
C ARG A 623 2.18 17.92 -6.14
N GLN A 624 1.28 17.82 -7.13
CA GLN A 624 -0.08 17.35 -6.90
C GLN A 624 -0.13 15.89 -6.42
N LEU A 625 0.79 15.03 -6.87
CA LEU A 625 0.92 13.67 -6.30
C LEU A 625 1.33 13.72 -4.84
N LEU A 626 2.36 14.53 -4.52
CA LEU A 626 2.88 14.67 -3.17
C LEU A 626 1.79 15.13 -2.19
N TRP A 627 0.89 16.04 -2.60
CA TRP A 627 -0.26 16.45 -1.80
C TRP A 627 -1.26 15.32 -1.56
N LEU A 628 -1.59 14.54 -2.59
CA LEU A 628 -2.53 13.42 -2.48
C LEU A 628 -2.02 12.30 -1.57
N ILE A 629 -0.70 12.10 -1.50
CA ILE A 629 -0.08 11.08 -0.64
C ILE A 629 0.32 11.59 0.75
N ALA A 630 0.30 12.89 1.01
CA ALA A 630 0.70 13.50 2.30
C ALA A 630 -0.27 13.20 3.48
N TYR A 631 -1.42 12.60 3.20
CA TYR A 631 -2.39 12.16 4.22
C TYR A 631 -2.66 10.65 4.20
N LEU A 632 -2.06 9.93 3.24
CA LEU A 632 -1.98 8.47 3.29
C LEU A 632 -0.97 8.06 4.36
N HIS A 633 -0.93 6.78 4.74
CA HIS A 633 0.21 6.27 5.50
C HIS A 633 1.53 6.47 4.70
N HIS A 634 2.61 6.86 5.37
CA HIS A 634 3.90 7.20 4.74
C HIS A 634 4.62 5.99 4.11
N ASP A 635 4.16 4.78 4.37
CA ASP A 635 4.69 3.52 3.86
C ASP A 635 3.52 2.66 3.35
N GLY A 636 3.80 1.74 2.42
CA GLY A 636 2.80 0.88 1.76
C GLY A 636 2.19 1.46 0.48
N ILE A 637 2.62 2.65 0.04
CA ILE A 637 1.97 3.39 -1.07
C ILE A 637 2.13 2.62 -2.40
N SER A 638 1.11 1.84 -2.78
CA SER A 638 1.09 1.06 -4.01
C SER A 638 0.56 1.86 -5.21
N VAL A 639 1.05 1.53 -6.42
CA VAL A 639 0.50 2.01 -7.70
C VAL A 639 -0.95 1.58 -7.88
N ASP A 640 -1.35 0.44 -7.31
CA ASP A 640 -2.70 -0.12 -7.43
C ASP A 640 -3.78 0.76 -6.80
N ILE A 641 -3.43 1.59 -5.79
CA ILE A 641 -4.32 2.59 -5.21
C ILE A 641 -4.84 3.55 -6.31
N PHE A 642 -3.92 4.09 -7.11
CA PHE A 642 -4.24 5.03 -8.17
C PHE A 642 -4.87 4.34 -9.38
N LYS A 643 -4.37 3.17 -9.76
CA LYS A 643 -4.87 2.38 -10.90
C LYS A 643 -6.31 1.89 -10.68
N ARG A 644 -6.62 1.33 -9.50
CA ARG A 644 -8.00 0.93 -9.14
C ARG A 644 -8.90 2.16 -9.02
N ALA A 645 -8.45 3.25 -8.38
CA ALA A 645 -9.24 4.48 -8.32
C ALA A 645 -9.58 5.08 -9.69
N ALA A 646 -8.62 5.06 -10.64
CA ALA A 646 -8.82 5.55 -12.00
C ALA A 646 -9.78 4.68 -12.83
N ARG A 647 -9.86 3.37 -12.54
CA ARG A 647 -10.86 2.45 -13.12
C ARG A 647 -12.26 2.79 -12.60
N GLU A 648 -12.41 2.98 -11.30
CA GLU A 648 -13.72 3.15 -10.66
C GLU A 648 -14.31 4.58 -10.76
N MET A 649 -13.52 5.63 -11.05
CA MET A 649 -14.00 7.04 -11.08
C MET A 649 -15.04 7.37 -12.17
N LEU A 650 -15.37 6.41 -13.04
CA LEU A 650 -16.40 6.53 -14.07
C LEU A 650 -17.67 5.71 -13.77
N THR A 651 -17.54 4.65 -12.98
CA THR A 651 -18.60 3.65 -12.70
C THR A 651 -19.14 3.74 -11.28
N LYS A 652 -18.33 4.18 -10.31
CA LYS A 652 -18.66 4.14 -8.89
C LYS A 652 -19.77 5.12 -8.53
N THR A 653 -20.85 4.58 -7.99
CA THR A 653 -21.94 5.35 -7.37
C THR A 653 -21.78 5.37 -5.86
N TYR A 654 -22.04 6.52 -5.25
CA TYR A 654 -22.07 6.68 -3.81
C TYR A 654 -23.51 6.50 -3.28
N PRO A 655 -23.70 5.85 -2.12
CA PRO A 655 -25.03 5.55 -1.58
C PRO A 655 -25.78 6.78 -1.08
N LEU A 656 -25.06 7.86 -0.74
CA LEU A 656 -25.62 9.16 -0.35
C LEU A 656 -25.18 10.23 -1.36
N PRO A 657 -25.96 11.31 -1.54
CA PRO A 657 -25.52 12.48 -2.28
C PRO A 657 -24.19 13.01 -1.73
N LEU A 658 -23.28 13.44 -2.62
CA LEU A 658 -22.04 14.08 -2.22
C LEU A 658 -22.32 15.46 -1.61
N THR A 659 -21.67 15.75 -0.49
CA THR A 659 -21.54 17.10 0.07
C THR A 659 -20.69 18.00 -0.85
N ASP A 660 -20.75 19.31 -0.66
CA ASP A 660 -19.96 20.27 -1.45
C ASP A 660 -18.45 20.01 -1.36
N LEU A 661 -17.96 19.50 -0.21
CA LEU A 661 -16.54 19.17 -0.01
C LEU A 661 -16.16 17.85 -0.70
N GLU A 662 -16.95 16.78 -0.52
CA GLU A 662 -16.76 15.50 -1.24
C GLU A 662 -16.82 15.71 -2.77
N SER A 663 -17.71 16.58 -3.25
CA SER A 663 -17.87 16.89 -4.67
C SER A 663 -16.67 17.66 -5.25
N GLN A 664 -16.09 18.60 -4.49
CA GLN A 664 -14.83 19.27 -4.82
C GLN A 664 -13.65 18.29 -4.83
N ALA A 665 -13.53 17.44 -3.81
CA ALA A 665 -12.50 16.42 -3.71
C ALA A 665 -12.58 15.42 -4.87
N TYR A 666 -13.79 14.94 -5.19
CA TYR A 666 -14.06 14.08 -6.34
C TYR A 666 -13.62 14.70 -7.66
N SER A 667 -13.94 15.98 -7.88
CA SER A 667 -13.52 16.73 -9.06
C SER A 667 -12.00 16.80 -9.18
N HIS A 668 -11.29 17.15 -8.09
CA HIS A 668 -9.83 17.23 -8.07
C HIS A 668 -9.15 15.87 -8.32
N VAL A 669 -9.59 14.81 -7.64
CA VAL A 669 -9.02 13.46 -7.81
C VAL A 669 -9.30 12.93 -9.21
N LYS A 670 -10.54 13.07 -9.71
CA LYS A 670 -10.90 12.65 -11.08
C LYS A 670 -10.10 13.41 -12.13
N GLN A 671 -9.99 14.73 -12.04
CA GLN A 671 -9.21 15.54 -12.97
C GLN A 671 -7.74 15.08 -13.01
N TYR A 672 -7.16 14.78 -11.84
CA TYR A 672 -5.77 14.35 -11.73
C TYR A 672 -5.53 12.94 -12.29
N LEU A 673 -6.34 11.96 -11.88
CA LEU A 673 -6.26 10.56 -12.33
C LEU A 673 -6.47 10.45 -13.85
N SER A 674 -7.38 11.27 -14.41
CA SER A 674 -7.60 11.35 -15.87
C SER A 674 -6.34 11.71 -16.66
N THR A 675 -5.35 12.36 -16.04
CA THR A 675 -4.08 12.70 -16.73
C THR A 675 -3.11 11.52 -16.89
N PHE A 676 -3.45 10.36 -16.31
CA PHE A 676 -2.76 9.08 -16.44
C PHE A 676 -3.55 8.07 -17.26
N LEU A 677 -4.59 8.50 -17.97
CA LEU A 677 -5.26 7.66 -18.95
C LEU A 677 -4.68 7.89 -20.36
N ASP A 678 -4.83 6.89 -21.23
CA ASP A 678 -4.60 7.02 -22.67
C ASP A 678 -5.85 7.51 -23.42
N SER A 679 -5.81 7.51 -24.76
CA SER A 679 -6.96 7.93 -25.60
C SER A 679 -8.18 7.04 -25.46
N ASP A 680 -7.99 5.80 -25.00
CA ASP A 680 -8.99 4.75 -24.97
C ASP A 680 -9.53 4.55 -23.54
N GLY A 681 -9.05 5.36 -22.58
CA GLY A 681 -9.45 5.37 -21.18
C GLY A 681 -8.69 4.38 -20.29
N ASN A 682 -7.62 3.74 -20.79
CA ASN A 682 -6.84 2.77 -20.03
C ASN A 682 -5.69 3.43 -19.25
N TRP A 683 -5.25 2.77 -18.17
CA TRP A 683 -4.17 3.27 -17.30
C TRP A 683 -2.78 3.26 -17.98
N ASP A 684 -2.22 4.45 -18.16
CA ASP A 684 -0.89 4.69 -18.71
C ASP A 684 0.17 4.64 -17.59
N THR A 685 0.72 3.45 -17.39
CA THR A 685 1.78 3.19 -16.41
C THR A 685 3.03 4.04 -16.67
N ILE A 686 3.32 4.45 -17.91
CA ILE A 686 4.51 5.25 -18.23
C ILE A 686 4.33 6.66 -17.68
N LYS A 687 3.21 7.32 -17.98
CA LYS A 687 2.89 8.66 -17.44
C LYS A 687 2.92 8.70 -15.92
N PHE A 688 2.44 7.66 -15.23
CA PHE A 688 2.48 7.62 -13.76
C PHE A 688 3.91 7.39 -13.24
N THR A 689 4.66 6.49 -13.88
CA THR A 689 6.05 6.21 -13.52
C THR A 689 6.95 7.43 -13.70
N GLU A 690 6.70 8.28 -14.72
CA GLU A 690 7.42 9.56 -14.89
C GLU A 690 7.25 10.51 -13.69
N VAL A 691 6.06 10.53 -13.07
CA VAL A 691 5.78 11.39 -11.91
C VAL A 691 6.41 10.81 -10.63
N MET A 692 6.36 9.49 -10.44
CA MET A 692 7.05 8.82 -9.34
C MET A 692 8.57 8.93 -9.46
N ALA A 693 9.11 8.88 -10.69
CA ALA A 693 10.53 9.10 -10.96
C ALA A 693 10.96 10.53 -10.62
N ASP A 694 10.15 11.55 -10.91
CA ASP A 694 10.40 12.95 -10.57
C ASP A 694 10.53 13.15 -9.04
N LEU A 695 9.59 12.60 -8.26
CA LEU A 695 9.65 12.63 -6.79
C LEU A 695 10.85 11.84 -6.22
N LYS A 696 11.12 10.66 -6.77
CA LYS A 696 12.25 9.81 -6.39
C LYS A 696 13.60 10.44 -6.71
N SER A 697 13.70 11.22 -7.78
CA SER A 697 14.96 11.85 -8.22
C SER A 697 15.49 12.88 -7.21
N TYR A 698 14.62 13.48 -6.40
CA TYR A 698 14.98 14.34 -5.26
C TYR A 698 15.01 13.62 -3.91
N SER A 699 14.94 12.28 -3.92
CA SER A 699 14.83 11.42 -2.73
C SER A 699 13.66 11.76 -1.80
N LEU A 700 12.60 12.42 -2.29
CA LEU A 700 11.42 12.73 -1.48
C LEU A 700 10.59 11.48 -1.19
N ILE A 701 10.63 10.50 -2.10
CA ILE A 701 10.11 9.14 -1.91
C ILE A 701 11.17 8.11 -2.28
N GLU A 702 11.13 6.95 -1.64
CA GLU A 702 11.91 5.78 -1.98
C GLU A 702 10.98 4.65 -2.50
N PHE A 703 11.55 3.74 -3.29
CA PHE A 703 10.84 2.53 -3.75
C PHE A 703 11.39 1.31 -3.00
N ASP A 704 10.55 0.65 -2.23
CA ASP A 704 10.91 -0.58 -1.53
C ASP A 704 10.81 -1.78 -2.49
N GLN A 705 11.96 -2.31 -2.86
CA GLN A 705 12.05 -3.45 -3.78
C GLN A 705 11.55 -4.76 -3.16
N MET A 706 11.52 -4.87 -1.82
CA MET A 706 11.07 -6.09 -1.12
C MET A 706 9.54 -6.19 -1.09
N ASN A 707 8.86 -5.04 -0.96
CA ASN A 707 7.41 -4.95 -0.83
C ASN A 707 6.69 -4.44 -2.09
N LEU A 708 7.44 -3.95 -3.09
CA LEU A 708 6.93 -3.33 -4.34
C LEU A 708 6.07 -2.07 -4.12
N THR A 709 6.24 -1.41 -2.98
CA THR A 709 5.54 -0.19 -2.58
C THR A 709 6.49 1.00 -2.51
N TYR A 710 5.94 2.20 -2.52
CA TYR A 710 6.70 3.42 -2.23
C TYR A 710 6.59 3.77 -0.74
N ARG A 711 7.67 4.34 -0.21
CA ARG A 711 7.77 4.85 1.16
C ARG A 711 8.28 6.29 1.15
N MET A 712 7.88 7.05 2.15
CA MET A 712 8.29 8.41 2.42
C MET A 712 8.91 8.44 3.82
N HIS A 713 10.00 9.17 4.00
CA HIS A 713 10.56 9.35 5.34
C HIS A 713 9.54 10.13 6.21
N VAL A 714 9.26 9.69 7.44
CA VAL A 714 8.19 10.25 8.30
C VAL A 714 8.26 11.79 8.39
N LEU A 715 9.46 12.34 8.61
CA LEU A 715 9.67 13.79 8.66
C LEU A 715 9.40 14.52 7.32
N VAL A 716 9.66 13.88 6.18
CA VAL A 716 9.29 14.41 4.84
C VAL A 716 7.78 14.35 4.66
N HIS A 717 7.13 13.30 5.17
CA HIS A 717 5.67 13.14 5.12
C HIS A 717 4.93 14.20 5.93
N ASP A 718 5.38 14.51 7.14
CA ASP A 718 4.78 15.59 7.93
C ASP A 718 5.03 16.98 7.32
N TRP A 719 6.21 17.21 6.75
CA TRP A 719 6.48 18.44 5.98
C TRP A 719 5.67 18.54 4.68
N ALA A 720 5.39 17.42 3.99
CA ALA A 720 4.61 17.42 2.76
C ALA A 720 3.21 18.02 2.97
N LYS A 721 2.63 17.85 4.17
CA LYS A 721 1.35 18.45 4.58
C LYS A 721 1.42 19.99 4.63
N THR A 722 2.57 20.58 4.95
CA THR A 722 2.74 22.05 5.07
C THR A 722 2.97 22.76 3.74
N VAL A 723 3.18 22.02 2.64
CA VAL A 723 3.36 22.58 1.28
C VAL A 723 2.14 22.37 0.36
N VAL A 724 1.04 21.83 0.91
CA VAL A 724 -0.26 21.72 0.24
C VAL A 724 -0.90 23.11 0.13
N PRO A 725 -1.31 23.57 -1.07
CA PRO A 725 -1.92 24.89 -1.25
C PRO A 725 -3.44 24.92 -1.00
N GLN A 726 -4.10 23.77 -0.93
CA GLN A 726 -5.50 23.64 -0.52
C GLN A 726 -5.64 23.72 1.01
N THR A 727 -6.87 23.91 1.51
CA THR A 727 -7.15 23.70 2.94
C THR A 727 -6.86 22.26 3.34
N ALA A 728 -6.43 22.04 4.59
CA ALA A 728 -6.17 20.70 5.12
C ALA A 728 -7.39 19.79 4.98
N GLU A 729 -8.59 20.32 5.23
CA GLU A 729 -9.89 19.64 5.06
C GLU A 729 -10.06 19.09 3.63
N LEU A 730 -9.88 19.92 2.60
CA LEU A 730 -10.01 19.49 1.20
C LEU A 730 -8.91 18.49 0.81
N ALA A 731 -7.70 18.65 1.32
CA ALA A 731 -6.59 17.75 1.03
C ALA A 731 -6.78 16.35 1.64
N ILE A 732 -7.28 16.28 2.89
CA ILE A 732 -7.66 15.03 3.54
C ILE A 732 -8.84 14.38 2.79
N GLU A 733 -9.84 15.16 2.39
CA GLU A 733 -10.99 14.63 1.63
C GLU A 733 -10.59 14.13 0.24
N CYS A 734 -9.58 14.73 -0.40
CA CYS A 734 -8.98 14.21 -1.64
C CYS A 734 -8.28 12.86 -1.43
N ALA A 735 -7.51 12.70 -0.34
CA ALA A 735 -6.88 11.42 0.00
C ALA A 735 -7.94 10.36 0.35
N ALA A 736 -9.00 10.73 1.09
CA ALA A 736 -10.11 9.85 1.41
C ALA A 736 -10.91 9.43 0.16
N THR A 737 -11.15 10.37 -0.76
CA THR A 737 -11.73 10.12 -2.09
C THR A 737 -10.90 9.12 -2.88
N LEU A 738 -9.57 9.33 -2.99
CA LEU A 738 -8.66 8.42 -3.68
C LEU A 738 -8.73 6.99 -3.12
N LEU A 739 -8.64 6.84 -1.79
CA LEU A 739 -8.75 5.54 -1.13
C LEU A 739 -10.13 4.90 -1.38
N SER A 740 -11.22 5.63 -1.18
CA SER A 740 -12.57 5.08 -1.37
C SER A 740 -12.86 4.68 -2.81
N LEU A 741 -12.34 5.42 -3.80
CA LEU A 741 -12.39 5.05 -5.21
C LEU A 741 -11.68 3.72 -5.45
N SER A 742 -10.51 3.50 -4.85
CA SER A 742 -9.72 2.26 -5.03
C SER A 742 -10.36 0.99 -4.46
N ILE A 743 -11.29 1.11 -3.50
CA ILE A 743 -11.95 -0.03 -2.83
C ILE A 743 -13.17 -0.51 -3.64
N ASP A 744 -13.03 -1.58 -4.39
CA ASP A 744 -14.13 -2.25 -5.11
C ASP A 744 -15.14 -2.96 -4.17
N LEU A 745 -16.22 -3.48 -4.76
CA LEU A 745 -17.23 -4.30 -4.09
C LEU A 745 -16.96 -5.81 -4.21
N GLU A 746 -15.86 -6.24 -4.84
CA GLU A 746 -15.58 -7.63 -5.19
C GLU A 746 -14.96 -8.40 -4.01
N GLU A 747 -15.35 -9.66 -3.81
CA GLU A 747 -14.89 -10.52 -2.69
C GLU A 747 -13.92 -11.62 -3.16
N ASP A 748 -13.30 -11.43 -4.33
CA ASP A 748 -12.24 -12.31 -4.82
C ASP A 748 -10.93 -12.16 -4.01
N ALA A 749 -10.04 -13.15 -4.15
CA ALA A 749 -8.81 -13.20 -3.37
C ALA A 749 -7.83 -12.03 -3.64
N GLU A 750 -7.83 -11.43 -4.84
CA GLU A 750 -7.00 -10.27 -5.16
C GLU A 750 -7.55 -9.02 -4.49
N SER A 751 -8.86 -8.79 -4.59
CA SER A 751 -9.53 -7.63 -4.00
C SER A 751 -9.56 -7.69 -2.46
N LEU A 752 -9.68 -8.88 -1.87
CA LEU A 752 -9.50 -9.08 -0.42
C LEU A 752 -8.05 -8.80 0.04
N ALA A 753 -7.05 -9.25 -0.73
CA ALA A 753 -5.65 -8.97 -0.43
C ALA A 753 -5.32 -7.47 -0.54
N PHE A 754 -5.88 -6.78 -1.54
CA PHE A 754 -5.73 -5.34 -1.71
C PHE A 754 -6.41 -4.56 -0.57
N LYS A 755 -7.63 -4.94 -0.15
CA LYS A 755 -8.34 -4.31 0.98
C LYS A 755 -7.52 -4.37 2.27
N ARG A 756 -6.82 -5.48 2.55
CA ARG A 756 -5.91 -5.59 3.71
C ARG A 756 -4.75 -4.59 3.65
N GLN A 757 -4.12 -4.43 2.48
CA GLN A 757 -3.02 -3.46 2.30
C GLN A 757 -3.43 -2.00 2.58
N LEU A 758 -4.71 -1.66 2.43
CA LEU A 758 -5.21 -0.31 2.67
C LEU A 758 -5.39 0.06 4.15
N GLY A 759 -5.32 -0.90 5.09
CA GLY A 759 -5.64 -0.68 6.51
C GLY A 759 -4.91 0.52 7.13
N LEU A 760 -3.60 0.61 6.93
CA LEU A 760 -2.78 1.72 7.44
C LEU A 760 -3.12 3.06 6.78
N HIS A 761 -3.36 3.08 5.46
CA HIS A 761 -3.72 4.31 4.74
C HIS A 761 -5.10 4.84 5.17
N VAL A 762 -6.07 3.95 5.38
CA VAL A 762 -7.40 4.28 5.91
C VAL A 762 -7.31 4.84 7.34
N THR A 763 -6.51 4.20 8.20
CA THR A 763 -6.26 4.65 9.58
C THR A 763 -5.61 6.03 9.60
N SER A 764 -4.61 6.28 8.74
CA SER A 764 -3.98 7.59 8.57
C SER A 764 -5.00 8.67 8.18
N ALA A 765 -5.83 8.42 7.17
CA ALA A 765 -6.84 9.40 6.73
C ALA A 765 -7.81 9.77 7.85
N LEU A 766 -8.37 8.77 8.55
CA LEU A 766 -9.31 8.97 9.65
C LEU A 766 -8.69 9.67 10.88
N THR A 767 -7.41 9.43 11.15
CA THR A 767 -6.69 10.10 12.24
C THR A 767 -6.48 11.60 11.96
N ASN A 768 -6.25 11.97 10.70
CA ASN A 768 -6.09 13.38 10.31
C ASN A 768 -7.42 14.14 10.20
N SER A 769 -8.56 13.46 9.94
CA SER A 769 -9.89 14.07 10.09
C SER A 769 -10.96 13.05 10.54
N PRO A 770 -11.54 13.20 11.75
CA PRO A 770 -12.68 12.38 12.16
C PRO A 770 -13.97 12.71 11.38
N TYR A 771 -13.99 13.83 10.65
CA TYR A 771 -15.16 14.35 9.94
C TYR A 771 -15.24 13.97 8.45
N ILE A 772 -14.35 13.08 7.96
CA ILE A 772 -14.41 12.53 6.59
C ILE A 772 -15.83 12.09 6.20
N GLY A 773 -16.21 12.35 4.95
CA GLY A 773 -17.54 12.09 4.40
C GLY A 773 -18.08 10.68 4.64
N THR A 774 -19.38 10.59 4.94
CA THR A 774 -20.09 9.34 5.24
C THR A 774 -19.97 8.32 4.10
N ASN A 775 -19.87 8.80 2.86
CA ASN A 775 -19.67 7.96 1.69
C ASN A 775 -18.33 7.21 1.72
N HIS A 776 -17.24 7.89 2.09
CA HIS A 776 -15.91 7.27 2.21
C HIS A 776 -15.86 6.27 3.38
N LYS A 777 -16.47 6.63 4.52
CA LYS A 777 -16.57 5.75 5.71
C LYS A 777 -17.20 4.39 5.42
N ASN A 778 -18.19 4.32 4.53
CA ASN A 778 -18.79 3.05 4.09
C ASN A 778 -17.77 2.11 3.42
N TYR A 779 -16.91 2.63 2.54
CA TYR A 779 -15.85 1.84 1.91
C TYR A 779 -14.73 1.48 2.90
N PHE A 780 -14.41 2.38 3.83
CA PHE A 780 -13.39 2.13 4.87
C PHE A 780 -13.82 1.04 5.86
N GLY A 781 -15.11 0.93 6.17
CA GLY A 781 -15.65 -0.20 6.96
C GLY A 781 -15.33 -1.56 6.35
N LYS A 782 -15.32 -1.69 5.02
CA LYS A 782 -14.94 -2.94 4.33
C LYS A 782 -13.46 -3.28 4.49
N VAL A 783 -12.58 -2.28 4.61
CA VAL A 783 -11.15 -2.51 4.88
C VAL A 783 -10.97 -3.09 6.29
N TYR A 784 -11.56 -2.47 7.32
CA TYR A 784 -11.46 -2.94 8.70
C TYR A 784 -12.10 -4.31 8.94
N HIS A 785 -13.21 -4.62 8.24
CA HIS A 785 -13.82 -5.95 8.24
C HIS A 785 -12.85 -7.06 7.81
N HIS A 786 -11.89 -6.77 6.91
CA HIS A 786 -10.94 -7.75 6.41
C HIS A 786 -9.55 -7.71 7.06
N THR A 787 -9.28 -6.73 7.94
CA THR A 787 -8.09 -6.66 8.82
C THR A 787 -8.38 -7.08 10.27
N SER A 788 -9.60 -7.55 10.56
CA SER A 788 -10.04 -8.00 11.91
C SER A 788 -9.94 -6.95 13.02
N GLN A 789 -9.90 -5.65 12.67
CA GLN A 789 -9.81 -4.54 13.62
C GLN A 789 -11.19 -4.05 14.11
N TRP A 790 -11.96 -4.96 14.71
CA TRP A 790 -13.33 -4.69 15.19
C TRP A 790 -13.41 -3.72 16.38
N SER A 791 -12.31 -3.49 17.08
CA SER A 791 -12.22 -2.71 18.32
C SER A 791 -11.83 -1.24 18.12
N GLN A 792 -11.33 -0.86 16.94
CA GLN A 792 -10.92 0.51 16.70
C GLN A 792 -12.11 1.43 16.43
N PRO A 793 -12.09 2.68 16.92
CA PRO A 793 -13.16 3.63 16.72
C PRO A 793 -13.08 4.27 15.32
N VAL A 794 -13.39 3.47 14.28
CA VAL A 794 -14.46 3.94 13.39
C VAL A 794 -15.70 4.00 14.28
N LYS A 795 -15.87 5.12 15.00
CA LYS A 795 -17.05 5.33 15.85
C LYS A 795 -18.26 4.95 15.01
N PRO A 796 -19.07 3.97 15.43
CA PRO A 796 -20.32 3.71 14.76
C PRO A 796 -21.13 5.00 14.84
N ILE A 797 -21.21 5.68 13.70
CA ILE A 797 -22.35 6.49 13.31
C ILE A 797 -22.59 7.75 14.17
N GLN A 798 -22.18 8.90 13.62
CA GLN A 798 -22.85 10.18 13.88
C GLN A 798 -23.94 10.49 12.83
N HIS A 799 -24.12 9.65 11.81
CA HIS A 799 -25.28 9.60 10.90
C HIS A 799 -25.49 8.14 10.40
N PRO A 800 -26.75 7.66 10.28
CA PRO A 800 -27.10 6.23 10.22
C PRO A 800 -26.51 5.51 8.99
N SER A 801 -25.63 4.54 9.25
CA SER A 801 -25.04 3.67 8.22
C SER A 801 -25.90 2.43 8.01
N ILE A 802 -25.88 1.89 6.80
CA ILE A 802 -26.54 0.63 6.46
C ILE A 802 -25.65 -0.54 6.91
N LEU A 803 -25.93 -1.06 8.10
CA LEU A 803 -25.48 -2.37 8.60
C LEU A 803 -26.20 -3.49 7.83
N VAL A 804 -25.59 -4.00 6.76
CA VAL A 804 -26.04 -5.28 6.18
C VAL A 804 -25.39 -6.43 6.96
N GLU A 805 -26.01 -6.81 8.07
CA GLU A 805 -25.74 -8.10 8.73
C GLU A 805 -26.91 -9.06 8.50
N THR A 806 -26.62 -10.27 7.99
CA THR A 806 -27.55 -11.40 8.00
C THR A 806 -26.94 -12.56 8.78
N SER A 807 -27.06 -12.49 10.10
CA SER A 807 -26.62 -13.52 11.04
C SER A 807 -27.53 -14.77 11.06
N THR A 808 -27.80 -15.37 9.90
CA THR A 808 -28.37 -16.72 9.74
C THR A 808 -27.95 -17.30 8.40
N GLY A 809 -27.27 -18.45 8.41
CA GLY A 809 -26.96 -19.19 7.18
C GLY A 809 -28.24 -19.60 6.44
N ASN A 810 -28.18 -19.50 5.11
CA ASN A 810 -29.26 -19.76 4.14
C ASN A 810 -30.51 -18.86 4.28
N LEU A 811 -30.63 -17.87 3.38
CA LEU A 811 -31.88 -17.49 2.71
C LEU A 811 -31.58 -16.53 1.54
N GLU A 812 -32.50 -16.45 0.58
CA GLU A 812 -32.27 -15.95 -0.79
C GLU A 812 -32.13 -14.41 -0.90
N GLN A 813 -31.53 -13.96 -2.00
CA GLN A 813 -31.44 -12.54 -2.36
C GLN A 813 -32.82 -11.96 -2.67
N SER A 814 -33.34 -11.07 -1.82
CA SER A 814 -34.43 -10.15 -2.15
C SER A 814 -33.90 -8.71 -2.18
N THR A 815 -33.90 -8.06 -3.34
CA THR A 815 -33.39 -6.68 -3.51
C THR A 815 -34.34 -5.63 -2.94
N LEU A 816 -33.80 -4.44 -2.65
CA LEU A 816 -34.53 -3.26 -2.14
C LEU A 816 -35.56 -2.65 -3.13
N GLU A 817 -35.85 -3.32 -4.25
CA GLU A 817 -36.64 -2.78 -5.35
C GLU A 817 -38.15 -2.84 -5.06
N ASP A 818 -38.65 -3.91 -4.44
CA ASP A 818 -40.09 -4.21 -4.35
C ASP A 818 -40.90 -3.44 -3.29
N ALA A 819 -40.27 -2.73 -2.35
CA ALA A 819 -41.02 -2.03 -1.30
C ALA A 819 -41.78 -0.78 -1.83
N PRO A 820 -42.98 -0.46 -1.33
CA PRO A 820 -43.74 0.73 -1.77
C PRO A 820 -43.00 2.04 -1.56
N ILE A 821 -43.14 2.98 -2.51
CA ILE A 821 -42.45 4.28 -2.50
C ILE A 821 -42.74 5.07 -1.21
N SER A 822 -43.99 5.03 -0.71
CA SER A 822 -44.38 5.67 0.55
C SER A 822 -43.63 5.12 1.76
N THR A 823 -43.40 3.80 1.81
CA THR A 823 -42.63 3.13 2.89
C THR A 823 -41.15 3.52 2.82
N LYS A 824 -40.57 3.58 1.62
CA LYS A 824 -39.19 4.06 1.41
C LYS A 824 -39.02 5.53 1.83
N MET A 825 -40.01 6.39 1.53
CA MET A 825 -39.99 7.82 1.89
C MET A 825 -40.17 8.05 3.40
N HIS A 826 -41.06 7.33 4.09
CA HIS A 826 -41.22 7.45 5.54
C HIS A 826 -39.95 7.03 6.29
N ALA A 827 -39.38 5.87 5.96
CA ALA A 827 -38.13 5.42 6.56
C ALA A 827 -36.99 6.43 6.35
N ALA A 828 -36.82 6.93 5.12
CA ALA A 828 -35.79 7.94 4.80
C ALA A 828 -35.94 9.25 5.60
N ARG A 829 -37.16 9.69 5.89
CA ARG A 829 -37.43 10.89 6.71
C ARG A 829 -37.10 10.67 8.19
N GLU A 830 -37.51 9.53 8.74
CA GLU A 830 -37.22 9.19 10.13
C GLU A 830 -35.71 9.05 10.35
N LEU A 831 -35.03 8.34 9.45
CA LEU A 831 -33.58 8.23 9.40
C LEU A 831 -32.85 9.57 9.38
N HIS A 832 -33.28 10.48 8.50
CA HIS A 832 -32.64 11.79 8.35
C HIS A 832 -32.81 12.66 9.60
N THR A 833 -33.92 12.50 10.32
CA THR A 833 -34.22 13.28 11.53
C THR A 833 -33.55 12.69 12.75
N TRP A 834 -33.80 11.41 13.03
CA TRP A 834 -33.21 10.67 14.16
C TRP A 834 -31.68 10.60 14.03
N GLY A 835 -31.17 10.46 12.81
CA GLY A 835 -29.74 10.44 12.53
C GLY A 835 -28.97 11.70 12.92
N LYS A 836 -29.63 12.85 13.12
CA LYS A 836 -29.00 14.10 13.58
C LYS A 836 -28.89 14.21 15.10
N CYS A 837 -29.52 13.31 15.84
CA CYS A 837 -29.63 13.39 17.29
C CYS A 837 -28.41 12.75 17.98
N ILE A 838 -27.73 13.55 18.82
CA ILE A 838 -26.61 13.13 19.68
C ILE A 838 -26.79 13.81 21.04
N HIS A 839 -27.44 13.12 21.98
CA HIS A 839 -27.70 13.61 23.33
C HIS A 839 -27.90 12.43 24.30
N PRO A 840 -27.40 12.47 25.56
CA PRO A 840 -27.53 11.35 26.50
C PRO A 840 -28.98 10.91 26.79
N ASN A 841 -29.95 11.82 26.64
CA ASN A 841 -31.38 11.53 26.82
C ASN A 841 -32.16 11.38 25.50
N VAL A 842 -31.48 11.12 24.39
CA VAL A 842 -32.10 10.73 23.11
C VAL A 842 -31.46 9.41 22.66
N LEU A 843 -32.27 8.43 22.26
CA LEU A 843 -31.76 7.13 21.86
C LEU A 843 -30.84 7.29 20.65
N GLN A 844 -29.59 6.81 20.73
CA GLN A 844 -28.66 6.90 19.60
C GLN A 844 -29.11 5.96 18.49
N LEU A 845 -29.33 6.48 17.28
CA LEU A 845 -29.49 5.63 16.10
C LEU A 845 -28.10 5.12 15.68
N TYR A 846 -27.90 3.79 15.68
CA TYR A 846 -26.68 3.17 15.16
C TYR A 846 -26.74 2.95 13.65
N GLY A 847 -27.92 2.72 13.05
CA GLY A 847 -27.97 2.52 11.60
C GLY A 847 -29.25 1.92 11.06
N LEU A 848 -29.11 1.29 9.90
CA LEU A 848 -30.15 0.56 9.17
C LEU A 848 -29.72 -0.88 8.93
N VAL A 849 -30.67 -1.79 8.85
CA VAL A 849 -30.45 -3.17 8.43
C VAL A 849 -31.54 -3.61 7.46
N VAL A 850 -31.21 -4.49 6.51
CA VAL A 850 -32.22 -5.26 5.76
C VAL A 850 -32.42 -6.58 6.48
N PHE A 851 -33.44 -6.66 7.33
CA PHE A 851 -33.76 -7.85 8.11
C PHE A 851 -35.05 -8.49 7.60
N ARG A 852 -34.97 -9.76 7.17
CA ARG A 852 -36.12 -10.52 6.62
C ARG A 852 -36.86 -9.78 5.49
N GLY A 853 -36.11 -9.20 4.54
CA GLY A 853 -36.67 -8.46 3.40
C GLY A 853 -37.31 -7.11 3.76
N ARG A 854 -37.08 -6.59 4.98
CA ARG A 854 -37.61 -5.29 5.43
C ARG A 854 -36.48 -4.38 5.91
N ILE A 855 -36.66 -3.08 5.70
CA ILE A 855 -35.79 -2.06 6.30
C ILE A 855 -36.12 -1.99 7.80
N GLY A 856 -35.10 -2.19 8.64
CA GLY A 856 -35.15 -1.98 10.08
C GLY A 856 -34.12 -0.95 10.52
N MET A 857 -34.37 -0.27 11.64
CA MET A 857 -33.41 0.68 12.25
C MET A 857 -32.71 0.00 13.43
N VAL A 858 -31.40 0.21 13.54
CA VAL A 858 -30.54 -0.39 14.58
C VAL A 858 -30.21 0.68 15.61
N SER A 859 -30.41 0.37 16.88
CA SER A 859 -30.12 1.24 18.04
C SER A 859 -29.73 0.36 19.23
N PRO A 860 -29.07 0.88 20.28
CA PRO A 860 -28.73 0.09 21.46
C PRO A 860 -29.99 -0.44 22.15
N TRP A 861 -29.97 -1.72 22.52
CA TRP A 861 -31.09 -2.35 23.22
C TRP A 861 -31.22 -1.81 24.65
N MET A 862 -32.39 -1.28 24.99
CA MET A 862 -32.67 -0.71 26.31
C MET A 862 -33.25 -1.78 27.23
N GLY A 863 -32.38 -2.45 27.99
CA GLY A 863 -32.69 -3.66 28.76
C GLY A 863 -33.80 -3.52 29.81
N ARG A 864 -34.07 -2.29 30.27
CA ARG A 864 -35.14 -1.99 31.25
C ARG A 864 -36.51 -1.74 30.60
N GLY A 865 -36.57 -1.62 29.27
CA GLY A 865 -37.80 -1.43 28.49
C GLY A 865 -38.30 0.01 28.46
N SER A 866 -39.60 0.19 28.21
CA SER A 866 -40.24 1.50 28.23
C SER A 866 -40.43 2.04 29.65
N LEU A 867 -40.53 3.36 29.77
CA LEU A 867 -40.58 4.07 31.04
C LEU A 867 -41.76 3.61 31.96
N PRO A 868 -43.00 3.42 31.50
CA PRO A 868 -44.08 2.90 32.35
C PRO A 868 -43.74 1.54 32.98
N HIS A 869 -43.21 0.61 32.17
CA HIS A 869 -42.81 -0.72 32.60
C HIS A 869 -41.59 -0.71 33.54
N TYR A 870 -40.67 0.25 33.37
CA TYR A 870 -39.58 0.47 34.32
C TYR A 870 -40.08 1.01 35.67
N LEU A 871 -41.05 1.93 35.67
CA LEU A 871 -41.64 2.52 36.88
C LEU A 871 -42.45 1.50 37.70
N GLU A 872 -43.15 0.57 37.05
CA GLU A 872 -43.81 -0.57 37.70
C GLU A 872 -42.81 -1.48 38.44
N ARG A 873 -41.67 -1.77 37.81
CA ARG A 873 -40.63 -2.64 38.36
C ARG A 873 -39.71 -1.95 39.37
N THR A 874 -39.65 -0.62 39.36
CA THR A 874 -38.70 0.17 40.15
C THR A 874 -39.41 1.29 40.93
N PRO A 875 -40.32 0.95 41.87
CA PRO A 875 -41.21 1.93 42.50
C PRO A 875 -40.49 3.04 43.29
N GLY A 876 -39.26 2.82 43.73
CA GLY A 876 -38.44 3.76 44.49
C GLY A 876 -37.49 4.66 43.67
N VAL A 877 -37.59 4.67 42.34
CA VAL A 877 -36.72 5.52 41.49
C VAL A 877 -37.04 7.02 41.65
N ASP A 878 -36.03 7.87 41.48
CA ASP A 878 -36.22 9.32 41.45
C ASP A 878 -36.96 9.77 40.17
N ARG A 879 -38.30 9.80 40.28
CA ARG A 879 -39.20 10.27 39.23
C ARG A 879 -39.01 11.74 38.86
N CYS A 880 -38.48 12.58 39.77
CA CYS A 880 -38.21 13.99 39.47
C CYS A 880 -36.98 14.13 38.56
N HIS A 881 -35.92 13.37 38.85
CA HIS A 881 -34.71 13.32 38.03
C HIS A 881 -35.01 12.79 36.62
N LEU A 882 -35.78 11.70 36.51
CA LEU A 882 -36.23 11.17 35.22
C LEU A 882 -36.98 12.22 34.38
N CYS A 883 -37.93 12.95 34.99
CA CYS A 883 -38.66 14.03 34.33
C CYS A 883 -37.74 15.18 33.87
N ALA A 884 -36.71 15.53 34.65
CA ALA A 884 -35.74 16.55 34.25
C ALA A 884 -34.92 16.08 33.03
N GLN A 885 -34.44 14.84 33.04
CA GLN A 885 -33.68 14.23 31.95
C GLN A 885 -34.49 14.08 30.65
N ILE A 886 -35.78 13.73 30.74
CA ILE A 886 -36.73 13.74 29.59
C ILE A 886 -36.86 15.16 29.02
N GLY A 887 -36.94 16.16 29.90
CA GLY A 887 -36.95 17.57 29.52
C GLY A 887 -35.65 18.02 28.83
N ASP A 888 -34.48 17.61 29.32
CA ASP A 888 -33.18 17.89 28.67
C ASP A 888 -33.14 17.30 27.25
N GLY A 889 -33.61 16.05 27.08
CA GLY A 889 -33.75 15.40 25.77
C GLY A 889 -34.63 16.18 24.78
N LEU A 890 -35.79 16.67 25.22
CA LEU A 890 -36.68 17.46 24.36
C LEU A 890 -36.14 18.87 24.08
N SER A 891 -35.54 19.51 25.08
CA SER A 891 -34.88 20.82 24.95
C SER A 891 -33.79 20.78 23.88
N TYR A 892 -32.97 19.72 23.89
CA TYR A 892 -31.98 19.44 22.86
C TYR A 892 -32.61 19.31 21.45
N LEU A 893 -33.66 18.49 21.28
CA LEU A 893 -34.34 18.33 19.98
C LEU A 893 -34.84 19.69 19.46
N HIS A 894 -35.46 20.49 20.32
CA HIS A 894 -35.96 21.83 19.97
C HIS A 894 -34.82 22.78 19.61
N HIS A 895 -33.67 22.69 20.27
CA HIS A 895 -32.48 23.49 19.96
C HIS A 895 -31.96 23.20 18.55
N ILE A 896 -31.86 21.93 18.16
CA ILE A 896 -31.42 21.51 16.81
C ILE A 896 -32.53 21.58 15.73
N GLY A 897 -33.66 22.22 16.03
CA GLY A 897 -34.73 22.49 15.07
C GLY A 897 -35.65 21.31 14.76
N ILE A 898 -35.64 20.27 15.60
CA ILE A 898 -36.50 19.09 15.50
C ILE A 898 -37.72 19.25 16.42
N ILE A 899 -38.89 18.84 15.93
CA ILE A 899 -40.13 18.63 16.68
C ILE A 899 -40.34 17.11 16.77
N HIS A 900 -40.63 16.59 17.96
CA HIS A 900 -40.78 15.15 18.20
C HIS A 900 -42.15 14.62 17.72
N GLY A 901 -43.22 15.37 17.94
CA GLY A 901 -44.55 15.10 17.40
C GLY A 901 -45.41 14.08 18.19
N ASP A 902 -44.80 13.11 18.88
CA ASP A 902 -45.51 12.05 19.61
C ASP A 902 -44.77 11.62 20.91
N LEU A 903 -44.52 12.58 21.80
CA LEU A 903 -43.88 12.35 23.10
C LEU A 903 -44.87 11.79 24.13
N LYS A 904 -44.57 10.60 24.67
CA LYS A 904 -45.36 9.88 25.68
C LYS A 904 -44.47 8.89 26.43
N GLY A 905 -44.85 8.40 27.61
CA GLY A 905 -44.04 7.45 28.39
C GLY A 905 -43.65 6.18 27.62
N ALA A 906 -44.54 5.67 26.75
CA ALA A 906 -44.23 4.53 25.88
C ALA A 906 -43.08 4.78 24.89
N ASN A 907 -42.86 6.05 24.51
CA ASN A 907 -41.80 6.49 23.59
C ASN A 907 -40.56 7.04 24.34
N VAL A 908 -40.46 6.74 25.64
CA VAL A 908 -39.24 6.90 26.44
C VAL A 908 -38.78 5.50 26.87
N LEU A 909 -37.56 5.12 26.50
CA LEU A 909 -36.93 3.89 26.97
C LEU A 909 -35.98 4.21 28.12
N VAL A 910 -35.55 3.18 28.87
CA VAL A 910 -34.63 3.33 29.99
C VAL A 910 -33.40 2.45 29.79
N SER A 911 -32.22 3.06 29.81
CA SER A 911 -30.93 2.39 29.65
C SER A 911 -30.52 1.62 30.90
N ASP A 912 -29.50 0.76 30.77
CA ASP A 912 -29.10 -0.15 31.84
C ASP A 912 -28.57 0.57 33.10
N ASP A 913 -28.05 1.79 32.95
CA ASP A 913 -27.68 2.71 34.05
C ASP A 913 -28.89 3.37 34.75
N GLY A 914 -30.09 3.29 34.16
CA GLY A 914 -31.33 3.88 34.66
C GLY A 914 -31.70 5.23 34.04
N SER A 915 -30.93 5.74 33.07
CA SER A 915 -31.22 7.01 32.39
C SER A 915 -32.37 6.88 31.37
N PRO A 916 -33.24 7.89 31.20
CA PRO A 916 -34.31 7.87 30.20
C PRO A 916 -33.83 8.41 28.86
N VAL A 917 -34.26 7.79 27.76
CA VAL A 917 -33.91 8.16 26.38
C VAL A 917 -35.15 8.25 25.49
N LEU A 918 -35.30 9.35 24.76
CA LEU A 918 -36.40 9.56 23.80
C LEU A 918 -36.22 8.69 22.55
N THR A 919 -37.32 8.12 22.03
CA THR A 919 -37.34 7.26 20.83
C THR A 919 -38.62 7.48 20.01
N ASP A 920 -38.78 6.75 18.89
CA ASP A 920 -39.90 6.80 17.95
C ASP A 920 -40.06 8.17 17.26
N PHE A 921 -39.32 8.34 16.15
CA PHE A 921 -39.23 9.59 15.40
C PHE A 921 -40.15 9.61 14.17
N GLY A 922 -41.04 8.62 14.00
CA GLY A 922 -41.90 8.48 12.82
C GLY A 922 -42.82 9.68 12.54
N ASN A 923 -43.16 10.47 13.56
CA ASN A 923 -43.97 11.70 13.47
C ASN A 923 -43.13 13.01 13.49
N SER A 924 -41.80 12.92 13.53
CA SER A 924 -40.92 14.08 13.74
C SER A 924 -40.83 15.02 12.52
N MET A 925 -40.58 16.32 12.78
CA MET A 925 -40.50 17.38 11.77
C MET A 925 -39.24 18.23 11.92
N TYR A 926 -38.65 18.62 10.78
CA TYR A 926 -37.48 19.50 10.69
C TYR A 926 -37.90 20.87 10.12
N LEU A 927 -37.38 21.96 10.69
CA LEU A 927 -37.89 23.32 10.43
C LEU A 927 -37.22 24.08 9.27
N ASP A 928 -36.13 23.58 8.69
CA ASP A 928 -35.38 24.29 7.65
C ASP A 928 -35.95 24.10 6.23
N LYS A 929 -35.89 25.16 5.40
CA LYS A 929 -36.67 25.31 4.16
C LYS A 929 -35.98 24.79 2.88
N SER A 930 -34.84 24.10 3.00
CA SER A 930 -34.01 23.70 1.86
C SER A 930 -34.45 22.40 1.15
N MET A 931 -35.24 21.52 1.77
CA MET A 931 -35.75 20.30 1.14
C MET A 931 -37.24 20.09 1.40
N LYS A 932 -38.09 20.44 0.42
CA LYS A 932 -39.53 20.12 0.44
C LYS A 932 -39.76 18.67 0.01
N PHE A 933 -39.69 17.74 0.97
CA PHE A 933 -40.38 16.46 0.80
C PHE A 933 -41.88 16.73 0.79
N THR A 934 -42.57 16.34 -0.27
CA THR A 934 -44.01 16.58 -0.44
C THR A 934 -44.82 15.91 0.67
N GLU A 935 -45.61 16.70 1.39
CA GLU A 935 -46.56 16.24 2.39
C GLU A 935 -47.49 15.19 1.77
N THR A 936 -47.31 13.93 2.15
CA THR A 936 -48.15 12.82 1.69
C THR A 936 -49.17 12.53 2.79
N THR A 937 -50.43 12.83 2.48
CA THR A 937 -51.58 12.66 3.37
C THR A 937 -51.86 11.17 3.62
N SER A 938 -51.24 10.62 4.65
CA SER A 938 -51.73 9.44 5.37
C SER A 938 -51.83 9.79 6.84
N SER A 939 -52.96 9.45 7.46
CA SER A 939 -53.34 9.92 8.80
C SER A 939 -52.37 9.41 9.86
N SER A 940 -51.59 10.30 10.48
CA SER A 940 -50.89 10.00 11.72
C SER A 940 -51.94 9.68 12.80
N SER A 941 -51.78 8.55 13.49
CA SER A 941 -52.64 8.17 14.60
C SER A 941 -52.33 9.06 15.80
N LEU A 942 -53.13 10.12 15.99
CA LEU A 942 -52.99 11.04 17.12
C LEU A 942 -53.13 10.30 18.45
N THR A 943 -52.10 10.36 19.30
CA THR A 943 -52.18 9.80 20.66
C THR A 943 -53.01 10.74 21.55
N VAL A 944 -54.33 10.56 21.58
CA VAL A 944 -55.34 11.52 22.11
C VAL A 944 -55.01 12.08 23.50
N ARG A 945 -54.48 11.27 24.42
CA ARG A 945 -54.17 11.66 25.82
C ARG A 945 -53.00 12.64 25.96
N TRP A 946 -52.05 12.65 25.04
CA TRP A 946 -50.88 13.54 25.03
C TRP A 946 -50.98 14.63 23.95
N SER A 947 -52.02 14.59 23.12
CA SER A 947 -52.23 15.52 22.00
C SER A 947 -52.80 16.86 22.48
N ALA A 948 -52.20 17.96 22.02
CA ALA A 948 -52.71 19.30 22.29
C ALA A 948 -54.01 19.60 21.50
N ALA A 949 -54.82 20.54 22.00
CA ALA A 949 -56.14 20.86 21.43
C ALA A 949 -56.07 21.18 19.92
N GLU A 950 -55.07 21.95 19.50
CA GLU A 950 -54.88 22.37 18.11
C GLU A 950 -54.57 21.23 17.12
N LEU A 951 -54.01 20.11 17.62
CA LEU A 951 -53.78 18.89 16.84
C LEU A 951 -55.07 18.07 16.75
N ILE A 952 -55.81 17.96 17.85
CA ILE A 952 -57.10 17.24 17.92
C ILE A 952 -58.15 17.88 17.01
N THR A 953 -58.18 19.21 16.91
CA THR A 953 -59.09 19.95 16.02
C THR A 953 -58.60 20.07 14.58
N GLY A 954 -57.37 19.64 14.28
CA GLY A 954 -56.74 19.84 12.96
C GLY A 954 -56.51 21.32 12.60
N SER A 955 -56.53 22.23 13.58
CA SER A 955 -56.36 23.67 13.36
C SER A 955 -54.90 24.14 13.44
N GLY A 956 -53.97 23.23 13.74
CA GLY A 956 -52.53 23.47 13.73
C GLY A 956 -51.75 22.20 13.36
N ALA A 957 -50.46 22.37 13.06
CA ALA A 957 -49.52 21.28 12.83
C ALA A 957 -48.66 21.03 14.08
N HIS A 958 -47.92 19.90 14.10
CA HIS A 958 -46.94 19.62 15.16
C HIS A 958 -45.93 20.78 15.28
N SER A 959 -45.67 21.20 16.52
CA SER A 959 -44.86 22.37 16.85
C SER A 959 -44.11 22.16 18.16
N LYS A 960 -43.13 23.03 18.44
CA LYS A 960 -42.45 23.04 19.75
C LYS A 960 -43.45 23.24 20.91
N ALA A 961 -44.52 23.99 20.69
CA ALA A 961 -45.57 24.22 21.69
C ALA A 961 -46.48 22.99 21.90
N SER A 962 -46.73 22.18 20.86
CA SER A 962 -47.46 20.91 21.03
C SER A 962 -46.61 19.85 21.72
N ASP A 963 -45.30 19.79 21.44
CA ASP A 963 -44.35 18.95 22.15
C ASP A 963 -44.27 19.29 23.64
N VAL A 964 -44.33 20.57 24.03
CA VAL A 964 -44.36 20.98 25.45
C VAL A 964 -45.63 20.54 26.16
N TYR A 965 -46.78 20.54 25.47
CA TYR A 965 -48.02 19.97 26.00
C TYR A 965 -47.87 18.47 26.28
N ALA A 966 -47.29 17.74 25.33
CA ALA A 966 -47.01 16.31 25.42
C ALA A 966 -45.95 15.98 26.51
N LEU A 967 -44.93 16.82 26.68
CA LEU A 967 -43.96 16.74 27.77
C LEU A 967 -44.66 16.83 29.13
N ALA A 968 -45.56 17.80 29.33
CA ALA A 968 -46.28 17.94 30.58
C ALA A 968 -47.23 16.76 30.86
N MET A 969 -47.85 16.17 29.83
CA MET A 969 -48.61 14.92 29.98
C MET A 969 -47.71 13.72 30.33
N THR A 970 -46.48 13.66 29.78
CA THR A 970 -45.49 12.63 30.12
C THR A 970 -44.94 12.80 31.54
N ILE A 971 -44.68 14.04 31.99
CA ILE A 971 -44.30 14.34 33.38
C ILE A 971 -45.44 13.96 34.34
N TYR A 972 -46.69 14.23 33.98
CA TYR A 972 -47.86 13.76 34.73
C TYR A 972 -47.88 12.23 34.84
N GLU A 973 -47.72 11.52 33.72
CA GLU A 973 -47.72 10.05 33.65
C GLU A 973 -46.66 9.44 34.58
N VAL A 974 -45.42 9.96 34.53
CA VAL A 974 -44.31 9.51 35.38
C VAL A 974 -44.58 9.77 36.86
N LEU A 975 -45.09 10.95 37.23
CA LEU A 975 -45.33 11.31 38.62
C LEU A 975 -46.58 10.65 39.20
N ALA A 976 -47.65 10.51 38.43
CA ALA A 976 -48.86 9.81 38.85
C ALA A 976 -48.67 8.29 38.91
N GLY A 977 -47.84 7.73 38.01
CA GLY A 977 -47.76 6.28 37.79
C GLY A 977 -48.97 5.69 37.06
N THR A 978 -49.84 6.53 36.51
CA THR A 978 -51.02 6.14 35.73
C THR A 978 -51.17 7.07 34.52
N LEU A 979 -52.01 6.68 33.55
CA LEU A 979 -52.18 7.42 32.31
C LEU A 979 -52.81 8.82 32.53
N PRO A 980 -52.46 9.83 31.72
CA PRO A 980 -53.20 11.08 31.68
C PRO A 980 -54.68 10.83 31.36
N TYR A 981 -55.58 11.44 32.14
CA TYR A 981 -57.03 11.20 32.09
C TYR A 981 -57.44 9.73 32.27
N ASP A 982 -56.79 9.03 33.20
CA ASP A 982 -57.07 7.63 33.52
C ASP A 982 -58.58 7.32 33.66
N GLU A 983 -58.97 6.09 33.33
CA GLU A 983 -60.36 5.60 33.24
C GLU A 983 -61.29 6.31 32.23
N LEU A 984 -60.93 7.49 31.70
CA LEU A 984 -61.76 8.20 30.71
C LEU A 984 -61.59 7.66 29.28
N ARG A 985 -62.67 7.71 28.51
CA ARG A 985 -62.70 7.34 27.08
C ARG A 985 -62.23 8.52 26.22
N GLU A 986 -61.65 8.24 25.05
CA GLU A 986 -61.05 9.26 24.17
C GLU A 986 -61.99 10.40 23.80
N HIS A 987 -63.25 10.13 23.46
CA HIS A 987 -64.23 11.17 23.18
C HIS A 987 -64.51 12.10 24.38
N THR A 988 -64.46 11.56 25.60
CA THR A 988 -64.56 12.35 26.85
C THR A 988 -63.34 13.25 27.02
N ILE A 989 -62.15 12.75 26.67
CA ILE A 989 -60.89 13.48 26.75
C ILE A 989 -60.87 14.60 25.70
N ILE A 990 -61.28 14.33 24.47
CA ILE A 990 -61.44 15.34 23.40
C ILE A 990 -62.38 16.46 23.87
N TYR A 991 -63.54 16.12 24.43
CA TYR A 991 -64.47 17.11 25.00
C TYR A 991 -63.85 17.91 26.16
N LEU A 992 -63.11 17.25 27.07
CA LEU A 992 -62.44 17.93 28.18
C LEU A 992 -61.32 18.87 27.72
N VAL A 993 -60.52 18.49 26.72
CA VAL A 993 -59.38 19.27 26.22
C VAL A 993 -59.85 20.40 25.30
N VAL A 994 -60.73 20.12 24.35
CA VAL A 994 -61.16 21.08 23.30
C VAL A 994 -62.28 21.99 23.77
N THR A 995 -63.30 21.46 24.46
CA THR A 995 -64.50 22.23 24.86
C THR A 995 -64.36 22.80 26.26
N GLU A 996 -64.13 21.95 27.26
CA GLU A 996 -64.10 22.38 28.68
C GLU A 996 -62.77 22.99 29.11
N ARG A 997 -61.70 22.79 28.32
CA ARG A 997 -60.31 23.23 28.59
C ARG A 997 -59.78 22.76 29.96
N LYS A 998 -60.15 21.55 30.37
CA LYS A 998 -59.82 20.98 31.68
C LYS A 998 -58.61 20.03 31.60
N PRO A 999 -57.53 20.28 32.38
CA PRO A 999 -56.41 19.34 32.52
C PRO A 999 -56.83 18.07 33.26
N PRO A 1000 -55.98 17.02 33.32
CA PRO A 1000 -56.22 15.88 34.20
C PRO A 1000 -56.29 16.30 35.69
N LYS A 1001 -56.92 15.46 36.52
CA LYS A 1001 -57.00 15.71 37.98
C LYS A 1001 -55.60 15.67 38.59
N ARG A 1002 -55.28 16.61 39.49
CA ARG A 1002 -53.99 16.64 40.20
C ARG A 1002 -53.74 15.33 40.95
N PRO A 1003 -52.61 14.63 40.73
CA PRO A 1003 -52.32 13.37 41.40
C PRO A 1003 -51.82 13.62 42.83
N TRP A 1004 -52.01 12.65 43.72
CA TRP A 1004 -51.60 12.74 45.13
C TRP A 1004 -50.09 12.91 45.31
N SER A 1005 -49.29 12.45 44.34
CA SER A 1005 -47.83 12.59 44.28
C SER A 1005 -47.34 14.01 43.99
N ILE A 1006 -48.24 14.94 43.64
CA ILE A 1006 -47.96 16.38 43.51
C ILE A 1006 -48.78 17.10 44.60
N PRO A 1007 -48.33 17.11 45.88
CA PRO A 1007 -49.15 17.55 47.01
C PRO A 1007 -49.54 19.03 46.92
N ALA A 1008 -50.82 19.34 47.18
CA ALA A 1008 -51.35 20.70 47.22
C ALA A 1008 -51.06 21.39 48.57
N GLY A 1009 -50.84 22.71 48.55
CA GLY A 1009 -50.48 23.48 49.75
C GLY A 1009 -49.01 23.37 50.16
N LYS A 1010 -48.18 22.79 49.29
CA LYS A 1010 -46.71 22.71 49.42
C LYS A 1010 -46.11 23.55 48.31
N GLU A 1011 -45.26 24.52 48.64
CA GLU A 1011 -44.66 25.47 47.69
C GLU A 1011 -44.12 24.79 46.43
N VAL A 1012 -43.32 23.73 46.58
CA VAL A 1012 -42.72 22.99 45.46
C VAL A 1012 -43.76 22.18 44.66
N GLY A 1013 -44.74 21.58 45.32
CA GLY A 1013 -45.82 20.85 44.66
C GLY A 1013 -46.74 21.78 43.86
N ASP A 1014 -47.08 22.94 44.41
CA ASP A 1014 -47.87 23.97 43.75
C ASP A 1014 -47.11 24.65 42.62
N ARG A 1015 -45.80 24.89 42.77
CA ARG A 1015 -44.91 25.37 41.70
C ARG A 1015 -44.86 24.39 40.52
N LEU A 1016 -44.74 23.10 40.79
CA LEU A 1016 -44.79 22.04 39.78
C LEU A 1016 -46.15 21.98 39.09
N TRP A 1017 -47.24 21.99 39.85
CA TRP A 1017 -48.58 21.95 39.28
C TRP A 1017 -48.85 23.18 38.39
N ASN A 1018 -48.44 24.37 38.82
CA ASN A 1018 -48.56 25.60 38.03
C ASN A 1018 -47.70 25.57 36.75
N LEU A 1019 -46.55 24.89 36.75
CA LEU A 1019 -45.76 24.66 35.53
C LEU A 1019 -46.53 23.81 34.53
N LEU A 1020 -47.10 22.67 34.97
CA LEU A 1020 -47.88 21.79 34.10
C LEU A 1020 -49.12 22.51 33.53
N LEU A 1021 -49.84 23.29 34.37
CA LEU A 1021 -50.97 24.12 33.93
C LEU A 1021 -50.57 25.13 32.83
N ARG A 1022 -49.37 25.74 32.90
CA ARG A 1022 -48.86 26.62 31.83
C ARG A 1022 -48.56 25.85 30.54
N CYS A 1023 -48.00 24.64 30.65
CA CYS A 1023 -47.75 23.78 29.49
C CYS A 1023 -49.04 23.30 28.81
N TRP A 1024 -50.12 23.14 29.59
CA TRP A 1024 -51.45 22.78 29.09
C TRP A 1024 -52.31 23.99 28.65
N SER A 1025 -51.72 25.17 28.47
CA SER A 1025 -52.43 26.34 27.93
C SER A 1025 -53.10 26.01 26.59
N PHE A 1026 -54.36 26.39 26.45
CA PHE A 1026 -55.12 26.24 25.20
C PHE A 1026 -54.51 27.04 24.05
N GLU A 1027 -54.05 28.27 24.32
CA GLU A 1027 -53.26 29.05 23.38
C GLU A 1027 -51.80 28.56 23.41
N SER A 1028 -51.27 28.21 22.24
CA SER A 1028 -49.95 27.58 22.07
C SER A 1028 -48.79 28.51 22.45
N GLU A 1029 -48.96 29.80 22.20
CA GLU A 1029 -47.98 30.88 22.39
C GLU A 1029 -47.75 31.23 23.86
N LYS A 1030 -48.67 30.82 24.75
CA LYS A 1030 -48.57 31.01 26.20
C LYS A 1030 -47.83 29.85 26.90
N ARG A 1031 -47.52 28.76 26.19
CA ARG A 1031 -46.77 27.63 26.74
C ARG A 1031 -45.29 28.00 26.88
N PRO A 1032 -44.61 27.60 27.96
CA PRO A 1032 -43.16 27.80 28.10
C PRO A 1032 -42.39 26.99 27.05
N SER A 1033 -41.11 27.29 26.88
CA SER A 1033 -40.19 26.42 26.14
C SER A 1033 -39.85 25.14 26.91
N ALA A 1034 -39.47 24.08 26.20
CA ALA A 1034 -38.99 22.84 26.83
C ALA A 1034 -37.83 23.11 27.81
N ASN A 1035 -36.92 24.04 27.47
CA ASN A 1035 -35.83 24.44 28.36
C ASN A 1035 -36.31 25.05 29.69
N GLU A 1036 -37.31 25.95 29.66
CA GLU A 1036 -37.87 26.53 30.90
C GLU A 1036 -38.57 25.47 31.77
N VAL A 1037 -39.24 24.48 31.16
CA VAL A 1037 -39.83 23.35 31.89
C VAL A 1037 -38.73 22.55 32.60
N THR A 1038 -37.67 22.22 31.86
CA THR A 1038 -36.53 21.45 32.36
C THR A 1038 -35.79 22.14 33.50
N GLU A 1039 -35.49 23.44 33.37
CA GLU A 1039 -34.81 24.19 34.43
C GLU A 1039 -35.65 24.30 35.71
N VAL A 1040 -36.99 24.36 35.61
CA VAL A 1040 -37.84 24.26 36.80
C VAL A 1040 -37.82 22.84 37.37
N MET A 1041 -37.88 21.79 36.53
CA MET A 1041 -37.81 20.40 36.99
C MET A 1041 -36.50 20.08 37.73
N LYS A 1042 -35.36 20.60 37.28
CA LYS A 1042 -34.05 20.45 37.96
C LYS A 1042 -34.03 21.03 39.38
N THR A 1043 -34.94 21.94 39.72
CA THR A 1043 -35.06 22.50 41.09
C THR A 1043 -35.95 21.67 42.03
N ILE A 1044 -36.53 20.56 41.56
CA ILE A 1044 -37.51 19.75 42.30
C ILE A 1044 -36.87 18.42 42.68
N THR A 1045 -36.89 18.08 43.97
CA THR A 1045 -36.36 16.80 44.48
C THR A 1045 -37.47 15.92 45.09
N PRO A 1046 -37.30 14.59 45.18
CA PRO A 1046 -38.27 13.70 45.82
C PRO A 1046 -38.62 14.10 47.25
N SER A 1047 -37.63 14.56 48.02
CA SER A 1047 -37.83 15.04 49.39
C SER A 1047 -38.80 16.23 49.45
N SER A 1048 -38.75 17.11 48.44
CA SER A 1048 -39.60 18.30 48.34
C SER A 1048 -41.06 17.99 47.95
N LEU A 1049 -41.31 16.84 47.31
CA LEU A 1049 -42.65 16.34 46.99
C LEU A 1049 -43.22 15.36 48.03
N SER A 1050 -42.45 15.02 49.07
CA SER A 1050 -42.92 14.09 50.11
C SER A 1050 -44.17 14.61 50.85
N PRO A 1051 -45.23 13.78 50.98
CA PRO A 1051 -46.32 14.06 51.90
C PRO A 1051 -45.82 14.10 53.34
N ILE A 1052 -46.36 15.00 54.15
CA ILE A 1052 -46.19 14.87 55.60
C ILE A 1052 -47.03 13.65 56.02
N LEU A 1053 -46.36 12.59 56.49
CA LEU A 1053 -47.02 11.57 57.30
C LEU A 1053 -47.58 12.29 58.53
N ASN A 1054 -48.90 12.46 58.57
CA ASN A 1054 -49.56 13.04 59.73
C ASN A 1054 -49.23 12.18 60.95
N LYS A 1055 -48.68 12.82 61.99
CA LYS A 1055 -48.68 12.27 63.33
C LYS A 1055 -50.13 11.98 63.72
N THR A 1056 -50.45 10.71 63.94
CA THR A 1056 -51.60 10.31 64.76
C THR A 1056 -51.20 9.07 65.58
N LEU A 1057 -50.20 9.30 66.44
CA LEU A 1057 -49.91 8.49 67.61
C LEU A 1057 -49.82 9.43 68.82
N GLU A 1058 -50.97 10.00 69.18
CA GLU A 1058 -51.32 10.35 70.55
C GLU A 1058 -52.43 9.35 70.91
N SER A 1059 -52.15 8.30 71.67
CA SER A 1059 -52.09 8.32 73.14
C SER A 1059 -53.44 8.63 73.77
N GLU A 1060 -54.35 7.65 73.78
CA GLU A 1060 -55.29 7.48 74.89
C GLU A 1060 -54.97 6.19 75.64
N SER A 1061 -54.94 6.30 76.96
CA SER A 1061 -54.64 5.24 77.91
C SER A 1061 -55.91 4.84 78.66
N LEU A 1062 -56.30 3.57 78.58
CA LEU A 1062 -56.85 2.76 79.69
C LEU A 1062 -57.01 1.29 79.26
#